data_AF-A0A1C5WJE6-F1
#
_entry.id   AF-A0A1C5WJE6-F1
#
_cell.length_a   1.000
_cell.length_b   1.000
_cell.length_c   1.000
_cell.angle_alpha   90.00
_cell.angle_beta   90.00
_cell.angle_gamma   90.00
#
_symmetry.space_group_name_H-M   'P 1'
#
loop_
_entity.id
_entity.type
_entity.pdbx_description
1 polymer ?
#
loop_
_entity_poly.entity_id
_entity_poly.type
_entity_poly.pdbx_seq_one_letter_code
_entity_poly.pdbx_strand_id
1 'polypeptide(L)'
;MDKIEYWVQIIREYILNNNLNVDKATFLTIVIGQITIYGILLTFYQFVASYQGSEIGINRYLGINIKEFFVKKKIKVFNNFISKKGFGIIVILEILYKPFITIYRAVLPIKTISIMNFIWFGFAITYFVLFVIIFYQCTKSVLVIKMLSDAKTQEFVMEDINRIFLKKTVKDRIKYTNIELLRKDFRCLYYAIKDDDNYGLQEKYDKLISFIFEDYRKQKEHEFSLGKKYNIEFKNQKNWIYNTKKEVSLLQEIIDEKYFRVDKENIEKIMNFYLDVCKQNISRAELEGYDQINYNKYISLSLNENNSIFDASGWKEVLLEIYIKMDDERRQSLIHRLYIEICNRQELYASYCDECLKSFITMEVNDIFKEKRKQKDVIDLFGTIINEENFNDYLTEIIRDRIDYYNKIDIEEILKQLSKQNCTYLFTYIVMYYSLYRFRLEWEFFNIKMLRVLWNYHGDMKSDEEAVIQKIKNTNIGHRFEKKMYTKLMEYIDASPNGNLFNTVCKDGILDAFYIWTIKSSVTNSDEVMYCIYQDDYDMASQIAIINEVSKHDELLECQTIAEWLQYMKYKTFAGQTSFPEKLEISLRCLLLTGMHVLVVIAFMREKSYLRADIFGIYILIKINELSHKVQNQDDIKGIVRNAFIARNMNVDEYIDMIERECSICRSEINYVQKEKMKEYLLKTF
;
A
#
# COMPACT_ATOMS: atom_id res chain seq x y z
N MET A 1 -74.69 -23.04 18.55
CA MET A 1 -75.04 -22.95 17.12
C MET A 1 -76.29 -22.07 16.92
N ASP A 2 -77.30 -22.18 17.80
CA ASP A 2 -78.60 -21.48 17.72
C ASP A 2 -78.56 -19.95 17.61
N LYS A 3 -77.61 -19.26 18.25
CA LYS A 3 -77.50 -17.79 18.14
C LYS A 3 -77.10 -17.33 16.74
N ILE A 4 -76.20 -18.05 16.06
CA ILE A 4 -75.73 -17.66 14.72
C ILE A 4 -76.85 -17.91 13.71
N GLU A 5 -77.55 -19.04 13.83
CA GLU A 5 -78.70 -19.37 12.97
C GLU A 5 -79.85 -18.38 13.12
N TYR A 6 -80.16 -17.99 14.36
CA TYR A 6 -81.15 -16.95 14.67
C TYR A 6 -80.80 -15.59 14.03
N TRP A 7 -79.55 -15.12 14.19
CA TRP A 7 -79.09 -13.88 13.58
C TRP A 7 -79.07 -13.95 12.04
N VAL A 8 -78.67 -15.08 11.46
CA VAL A 8 -78.71 -15.30 10.01
C VAL A 8 -80.15 -15.26 9.48
N GLN A 9 -81.11 -15.82 10.23
CA GLN A 9 -82.51 -15.80 9.85
C GLN A 9 -83.10 -14.38 9.90
N ILE A 10 -82.79 -13.60 10.95
CA ILE A 10 -83.15 -12.17 11.05
C ILE A 10 -82.56 -11.36 9.90
N ILE A 11 -81.28 -11.55 9.59
CA ILE A 11 -80.61 -10.84 8.50
C ILE A 11 -81.27 -11.21 7.16
N ARG A 12 -81.61 -12.48 6.95
CA ARG A 12 -82.26 -12.95 5.72
C ARG A 12 -83.65 -12.35 5.54
N GLU A 13 -84.45 -12.28 6.61
CA GLU A 13 -85.76 -11.63 6.58
C GLU A 13 -85.64 -10.12 6.31
N TYR A 14 -84.65 -9.46 6.91
CA TYR A 14 -84.38 -8.04 6.70
C TYR A 14 -83.96 -7.75 5.24
N ILE A 15 -83.10 -8.58 4.65
CA ILE A 15 -82.67 -8.44 3.25
C ILE A 15 -83.83 -8.67 2.28
N LEU A 16 -84.71 -9.65 2.53
CA LEU A 16 -85.79 -9.99 1.61
C LEU A 16 -86.95 -8.97 1.66
N ASN A 17 -87.23 -8.41 2.84
CA ASN A 17 -88.38 -7.52 3.09
C ASN A 17 -87.97 -6.04 3.25
N ASN A 18 -86.81 -5.64 2.74
CA ASN A 18 -86.39 -4.24 2.82
C ASN A 18 -87.25 -3.34 1.90
N ASN A 19 -87.43 -2.09 2.32
CA ASN A 19 -88.09 -1.04 1.54
C ASN A 19 -87.07 -0.15 0.81
N LEU A 20 -85.85 -0.65 0.56
CA LEU A 20 -84.82 0.13 -0.12
C LEU A 20 -85.21 0.27 -1.59
N ASN A 21 -85.30 1.51 -2.03
CA ASN A 21 -85.54 1.85 -3.43
C ASN A 21 -84.45 2.79 -3.91
N VAL A 22 -83.70 2.37 -4.92
CA VAL A 22 -82.70 3.22 -5.58
C VAL A 22 -83.42 4.08 -6.61
N ASP A 23 -83.86 5.29 -6.26
CA ASP A 23 -84.46 6.20 -7.23
C ASP A 23 -83.39 6.82 -8.18
N LYS A 24 -83.84 7.56 -9.19
CA LYS A 24 -82.92 8.15 -10.19
C LYS A 24 -81.96 9.15 -9.58
N ALA A 25 -82.43 9.96 -8.63
CA ALA A 25 -81.63 11.00 -7.98
C ALA A 25 -80.56 10.39 -7.06
N THR A 26 -80.92 9.38 -6.27
CA THR A 26 -80.03 8.64 -5.37
C THR A 26 -78.99 7.88 -6.16
N PHE A 27 -79.39 7.20 -7.24
CA PHE A 27 -78.46 6.51 -8.13
C PHE A 27 -77.41 7.48 -8.72
N LEU A 28 -77.88 8.58 -9.33
CA LEU A 28 -77.00 9.55 -9.96
C LEU A 28 -76.06 10.22 -8.95
N THR A 29 -76.57 10.57 -7.77
CA THR A 29 -75.78 11.17 -6.68
C THR A 29 -74.67 10.24 -6.22
N ILE A 30 -74.95 8.94 -6.04
CA ILE A 30 -73.96 7.96 -5.61
C ILE A 30 -72.90 7.75 -6.70
N VAL A 31 -73.30 7.56 -7.95
CA VAL A 31 -72.35 7.40 -9.08
C VAL A 31 -71.46 8.64 -9.25
N ILE A 32 -72.04 9.85 -9.18
CA ILE A 32 -71.28 11.11 -9.22
C ILE A 32 -70.32 11.20 -8.03
N GLY A 33 -70.77 10.84 -6.82
CA GLY A 33 -69.93 10.81 -5.62
C GLY A 33 -68.73 9.88 -5.78
N GLN A 34 -68.94 8.67 -6.32
CA GLN A 34 -67.88 7.71 -6.59
C GLN A 34 -66.88 8.21 -7.64
N ILE A 35 -67.35 8.81 -8.75
CA ILE A 35 -66.47 9.39 -9.77
C ILE A 35 -65.66 10.57 -9.18
N THR A 36 -66.29 11.42 -8.38
CA THR A 36 -65.66 12.57 -7.73
C THR A 36 -64.53 12.13 -6.80
N ILE A 37 -64.73 11.02 -6.07
CA ILE A 37 -63.72 10.41 -5.20
C ILE A 37 -62.45 10.00 -5.98
N TYR A 38 -62.60 9.41 -7.16
CA TYR A 38 -61.45 9.13 -8.04
C TYR A 38 -60.76 10.41 -8.49
N GLY A 39 -61.53 11.46 -8.81
CA GLY A 39 -60.99 12.78 -9.13
C GLY A 39 -60.13 13.36 -8.00
N ILE A 40 -60.60 13.28 -6.75
CA ILE A 40 -59.86 13.72 -5.56
C ILE A 40 -58.56 12.93 -5.40
N LEU A 41 -58.61 11.60 -5.54
CA LEU A 41 -57.44 10.73 -5.44
C LEU A 41 -56.40 11.03 -6.53
N LEU A 42 -56.86 11.22 -7.78
CA LEU A 42 -56.00 11.58 -8.90
C LEU A 42 -55.33 12.94 -8.67
N THR A 43 -56.09 13.91 -8.18
CA THR A 43 -55.59 15.25 -7.83
C THR A 43 -54.56 15.17 -6.70
N PHE A 44 -54.76 14.30 -5.71
CA PHE A 44 -53.76 14.05 -4.67
C PHE A 44 -52.47 13.43 -5.23
N TYR A 45 -52.56 12.43 -6.13
CA TYR A 45 -51.37 11.88 -6.78
C TYR A 45 -50.64 12.91 -7.64
N GLN A 46 -51.37 13.74 -8.37
CA GLN A 46 -50.82 14.87 -9.11
C GLN A 46 -50.14 15.88 -8.19
N PHE A 47 -50.77 16.22 -7.05
CA PHE A 47 -50.16 17.07 -6.02
C PHE A 47 -48.83 16.49 -5.54
N VAL A 48 -48.79 15.21 -5.13
CA VAL A 48 -47.57 14.54 -4.67
C VAL A 48 -46.47 14.55 -5.74
N ALA A 49 -46.83 14.29 -7.00
CA ALA A 49 -45.90 14.31 -8.13
C ALA A 49 -45.36 15.73 -8.43
N SER A 50 -46.21 16.75 -8.28
CA SER A 50 -45.87 18.16 -8.50
C SER A 50 -45.15 18.82 -7.32
N TYR A 51 -45.19 18.21 -6.13
CA TYR A 51 -44.62 18.78 -4.90
C TYR A 51 -43.09 18.67 -4.88
N GLN A 52 -42.43 19.58 -5.60
CA GLN A 52 -41.00 19.86 -5.49
C GLN A 52 -40.74 20.79 -4.28
N GLY A 53 -40.98 20.31 -3.06
CA GLY A 53 -40.65 21.10 -1.86
C GLY A 53 -39.14 21.41 -1.77
N SER A 54 -38.82 22.71 -1.63
CA SER A 54 -37.54 23.39 -1.33
C SER A 54 -36.24 22.75 -1.84
N GLU A 55 -35.44 23.52 -2.59
CA GLU A 55 -34.15 23.18 -3.21
C GLU A 55 -33.04 22.61 -2.28
N ILE A 56 -33.28 22.46 -0.97
CA ILE A 56 -32.25 22.21 0.05
C ILE A 56 -32.28 20.74 0.56
N GLY A 57 -33.25 19.90 0.16
CA GLY A 57 -33.42 18.53 0.69
C GLY A 57 -33.03 17.39 -0.27
N ILE A 58 -32.57 16.26 0.26
CA ILE A 58 -32.32 15.02 -0.49
C ILE A 58 -33.63 14.52 -1.10
N ASN A 59 -33.73 14.53 -2.43
CA ASN A 59 -34.95 14.13 -3.14
C ASN A 59 -34.92 12.67 -3.66
N ARG A 60 -33.72 12.11 -3.86
CA ARG A 60 -33.49 10.72 -4.32
C ARG A 60 -32.49 10.01 -3.44
N TYR A 61 -32.71 8.72 -3.24
CA TYR A 61 -31.78 7.82 -2.56
C TYR A 61 -31.94 6.40 -3.12
N LEU A 62 -30.82 5.81 -3.51
CA LEU A 62 -30.70 4.57 -4.27
C LEU A 62 -31.52 4.54 -5.58
N GLY A 63 -31.53 5.66 -6.31
CA GLY A 63 -32.29 5.85 -7.56
C GLY A 63 -33.79 6.06 -7.35
N ILE A 64 -34.27 5.93 -6.10
CA ILE A 64 -35.69 6.03 -5.72
C ILE A 64 -36.00 7.44 -5.25
N ASN A 65 -37.09 8.03 -5.76
CA ASN A 65 -37.65 9.27 -5.20
C ASN A 65 -38.21 9.00 -3.80
N ILE A 66 -37.61 9.63 -2.78
CA ILE A 66 -37.94 9.38 -1.36
C ILE A 66 -39.40 9.74 -1.06
N LYS A 67 -39.88 10.86 -1.61
CA LYS A 67 -41.25 11.36 -1.41
C LYS A 67 -42.27 10.42 -2.06
N GLU A 68 -42.01 10.00 -3.30
CA GLU A 68 -42.87 9.04 -4.00
C GLU A 68 -42.93 7.70 -3.25
N PHE A 69 -41.78 7.20 -2.82
CA PHE A 69 -41.69 5.94 -2.07
C PHE A 69 -42.48 5.99 -0.77
N PHE A 70 -42.38 7.07 -0.01
CA PHE A 70 -43.13 7.26 1.23
C PHE A 70 -44.64 7.21 1.00
N VAL A 71 -45.14 7.95 0.00
CA VAL A 71 -46.58 7.98 -0.34
C VAL A 71 -47.06 6.62 -0.81
N LYS A 72 -46.31 5.98 -1.71
CA LYS A 72 -46.63 4.64 -2.22
C LYS A 72 -46.68 3.61 -1.10
N LYS A 73 -45.81 3.70 -0.09
CA LYS A 73 -45.82 2.81 1.07
C LYS A 73 -47.05 3.03 1.95
N LYS A 74 -47.45 4.28 2.21
CA LYS A 74 -48.62 4.61 3.05
C LYS A 74 -49.96 4.21 2.40
N ILE A 75 -50.07 4.34 1.08
CA ILE A 75 -51.31 4.03 0.33
C ILE A 75 -51.26 2.61 -0.29
N LYS A 76 -50.24 1.80 0.05
CA LYS A 76 -49.99 0.48 -0.55
C LYS A 76 -51.18 -0.47 -0.50
N VAL A 77 -51.90 -0.51 0.63
CA VAL A 77 -53.08 -1.38 0.81
C VAL A 77 -54.16 -1.03 -0.21
N PHE A 78 -54.35 0.26 -0.47
CA PHE A 78 -55.38 0.74 -1.35
C PHE A 78 -54.97 0.66 -2.83
N ASN A 79 -53.73 0.97 -3.17
CA ASN A 79 -53.22 0.76 -4.53
C ASN A 79 -53.34 -0.71 -4.93
N ASN A 80 -53.06 -1.64 -4.01
CA ASN A 80 -53.25 -3.08 -4.23
C ASN A 80 -54.73 -3.51 -4.38
N PHE A 81 -55.67 -2.70 -3.90
CA PHE A 81 -57.11 -2.96 -4.02
C PHE A 81 -57.67 -2.38 -5.33
N ILE A 82 -57.36 -1.11 -5.63
CA ILE A 82 -57.77 -0.44 -6.88
C ILE A 82 -57.17 -1.12 -8.11
N SER A 83 -55.88 -1.46 -8.07
CA SER A 83 -55.15 -1.98 -9.25
C SER A 83 -55.61 -3.37 -9.70
N LYS A 84 -56.45 -4.04 -8.91
CA LYS A 84 -57.01 -5.34 -9.30
C LYS A 84 -58.16 -5.13 -10.29
N LYS A 85 -58.12 -5.88 -11.39
CA LYS A 85 -59.19 -5.91 -12.41
C LYS A 85 -60.60 -6.11 -11.81
N GLY A 86 -60.71 -6.86 -10.72
CA GLY A 86 -61.97 -7.10 -10.01
C GLY A 86 -62.63 -5.83 -9.47
N PHE A 87 -61.86 -4.81 -9.06
CA PHE A 87 -62.42 -3.56 -8.56
C PHE A 87 -63.07 -2.75 -9.68
N GLY A 88 -62.44 -2.67 -10.85
CA GLY A 88 -63.04 -2.05 -12.04
C GLY A 88 -64.33 -2.73 -12.48
N ILE A 89 -64.39 -4.07 -12.39
CA ILE A 89 -65.62 -4.84 -12.67
C ILE A 89 -66.73 -4.49 -11.67
N ILE A 90 -66.42 -4.38 -10.38
CA ILE A 90 -67.40 -4.00 -9.35
C ILE A 90 -67.99 -2.62 -9.63
N VAL A 91 -67.14 -1.64 -9.98
CA VAL A 91 -67.59 -0.27 -10.31
C VAL A 91 -68.46 -0.24 -11.57
N ILE A 92 -68.11 -1.01 -12.60
CA ILE A 92 -68.92 -1.11 -13.83
C ILE A 92 -70.28 -1.74 -13.52
N LEU A 93 -70.33 -2.80 -12.71
CA LEU A 93 -71.58 -3.43 -12.28
C LEU A 93 -72.46 -2.47 -11.49
N GLU A 94 -71.85 -1.59 -10.68
CA GLU A 94 -72.56 -0.57 -9.90
C GLU A 94 -73.18 0.50 -10.80
N ILE A 95 -72.49 0.93 -11.85
CA ILE A 95 -72.99 1.90 -12.86
C ILE A 95 -74.07 1.28 -13.74
N LEU A 96 -73.96 0.01 -14.10
CA LEU A 96 -74.95 -0.67 -14.94
C LEU A 96 -76.19 -1.12 -14.16
N TYR A 97 -76.15 -1.07 -12.83
CA TYR A 97 -77.21 -1.52 -11.95
C TYR A 97 -78.58 -0.91 -12.26
N LYS A 98 -78.69 0.42 -12.24
CA LYS A 98 -79.98 1.10 -12.42
C LYS A 98 -80.54 0.97 -13.84
N PRO A 99 -79.73 1.09 -14.91
CA PRO A 99 -80.15 0.74 -16.27
C PRO A 99 -80.70 -0.69 -16.35
N PHE A 100 -80.01 -1.67 -15.75
CA PHE A 100 -80.43 -3.07 -15.74
C PHE A 100 -81.78 -3.28 -15.04
N ILE A 101 -81.93 -2.76 -13.80
CA ILE A 101 -83.20 -2.86 -13.06
C ILE A 101 -84.34 -2.16 -13.80
N THR A 102 -84.06 -1.07 -14.52
CA THR A 102 -85.10 -0.32 -15.26
C THR A 102 -85.63 -1.12 -16.46
N ILE A 103 -84.75 -1.81 -17.19
CA ILE A 103 -85.12 -2.62 -18.35
C ILE A 103 -85.82 -3.93 -17.93
N TYR A 104 -85.29 -4.62 -16.92
CA TYR A 104 -85.75 -5.96 -16.53
C TYR A 104 -86.74 -5.99 -15.36
N ARG A 105 -87.23 -4.81 -14.92
CA ARG A 105 -88.13 -4.69 -13.76
C ARG A 105 -89.39 -5.56 -13.87
N ALA A 106 -89.92 -5.70 -15.10
CA ALA A 106 -91.15 -6.44 -15.38
C ALA A 106 -90.96 -7.98 -15.32
N VAL A 107 -89.70 -8.45 -15.40
CA VAL A 107 -89.35 -9.88 -15.48
C VAL A 107 -88.81 -10.40 -14.15
N LEU A 108 -88.20 -9.53 -13.34
CA LEU A 108 -87.54 -9.92 -12.09
C LEU A 108 -88.54 -9.97 -10.90
N PRO A 109 -88.49 -11.01 -10.06
CA PRO A 109 -89.27 -11.07 -8.82
C PRO A 109 -88.92 -9.92 -7.86
N ILE A 110 -89.93 -9.40 -7.15
CA ILE A 110 -89.76 -8.32 -6.16
C ILE A 110 -88.71 -8.67 -5.11
N LYS A 111 -88.68 -9.93 -4.63
CA LYS A 111 -87.68 -10.43 -3.68
C LYS A 111 -86.25 -10.36 -4.24
N THR A 112 -86.07 -10.61 -5.53
CA THR A 112 -84.76 -10.51 -6.21
C THR A 112 -84.32 -9.04 -6.32
N ILE A 113 -85.25 -8.14 -6.66
CA ILE A 113 -84.98 -6.69 -6.71
C ILE A 113 -84.58 -6.18 -5.30
N SER A 114 -85.26 -6.64 -4.26
CA SER A 114 -84.99 -6.30 -2.86
C SER A 114 -83.56 -6.72 -2.43
N ILE A 115 -83.14 -7.96 -2.74
CA ILE A 115 -81.76 -8.42 -2.51
C ILE A 115 -80.76 -7.57 -3.29
N MET A 116 -81.04 -7.31 -4.56
CA MET A 116 -80.17 -6.54 -5.44
C MET A 116 -79.99 -5.09 -4.96
N ASN A 117 -81.08 -4.44 -4.50
CA ASN A 117 -81.03 -3.10 -3.90
C ASN A 117 -80.18 -3.11 -2.62
N PHE A 118 -80.38 -4.11 -1.75
CA PHE A 118 -79.60 -4.25 -0.52
C PHE A 118 -78.11 -4.42 -0.79
N ILE A 119 -77.74 -5.28 -1.74
CA ILE A 119 -76.36 -5.50 -2.15
C ILE A 119 -75.75 -4.20 -2.71
N TRP A 120 -76.48 -3.49 -3.56
CA TRP A 120 -76.02 -2.23 -4.15
C TRP A 120 -75.78 -1.15 -3.09
N PHE A 121 -76.71 -0.96 -2.16
CA PHE A 121 -76.52 -0.05 -1.02
C PHE A 121 -75.36 -0.49 -0.11
N GLY A 122 -75.19 -1.79 0.13
CA GLY A 122 -74.07 -2.32 0.89
C GLY A 122 -72.71 -2.01 0.24
N PHE A 123 -72.62 -2.13 -1.10
CA PHE A 123 -71.43 -1.74 -1.85
C PHE A 123 -71.18 -0.23 -1.79
N ALA A 124 -72.21 0.59 -2.02
CA ALA A 124 -72.09 2.04 -1.95
C ALA A 124 -71.59 2.51 -0.56
N ILE A 125 -72.18 2.00 0.53
CA ILE A 125 -71.74 2.31 1.91
C ILE A 125 -70.29 1.88 2.12
N THR A 126 -69.95 0.64 1.74
CA THR A 126 -68.57 0.14 1.86
C THR A 126 -67.58 1.01 1.10
N TYR A 127 -67.95 1.44 -0.11
CA TYR A 127 -67.13 2.33 -0.94
C TYR A 127 -66.89 3.68 -0.25
N PHE A 128 -67.92 4.32 0.30
CA PHE A 128 -67.78 5.60 1.02
C PHE A 128 -66.99 5.47 2.33
N VAL A 129 -67.15 4.38 3.08
CA VAL A 129 -66.33 4.11 4.28
C VAL A 129 -64.85 3.97 3.90
N LEU A 130 -64.56 3.18 2.85
CA LEU A 130 -63.20 3.07 2.33
C LEU A 130 -62.65 4.43 1.91
N PHE A 131 -63.47 5.25 1.23
CA PHE A 131 -63.10 6.61 0.85
C PHE A 131 -62.70 7.48 2.04
N VAL A 132 -63.48 7.51 3.11
CA VAL A 132 -63.15 8.30 4.31
C VAL A 132 -61.80 7.89 4.88
N ILE A 133 -61.51 6.58 4.92
CA ILE A 133 -60.21 6.06 5.36
C ILE A 133 -59.08 6.54 4.45
N ILE A 134 -59.27 6.50 3.14
CA ILE A 134 -58.27 6.93 2.15
C ILE A 134 -58.04 8.43 2.24
N PHE A 135 -59.11 9.22 2.35
CA PHE A 135 -59.03 10.66 2.47
C PHE A 135 -58.26 11.05 3.74
N TYR A 136 -58.54 10.39 4.87
CA TYR A 136 -57.78 10.57 6.10
C TYR A 136 -56.30 10.22 5.92
N GLN A 137 -55.99 9.09 5.28
CA GLN A 137 -54.61 8.70 4.99
C GLN A 137 -53.89 9.68 4.05
N CYS A 138 -54.55 10.15 2.99
CA CYS A 138 -54.01 11.14 2.05
C CYS A 138 -53.75 12.46 2.76
N THR A 139 -54.69 12.95 3.56
CA THR A 139 -54.56 14.18 4.35
C THR A 139 -53.39 14.07 5.35
N LYS A 140 -53.30 12.96 6.07
CA LYS A 140 -52.17 12.67 6.96
C LYS A 140 -50.85 12.62 6.19
N SER A 141 -50.84 12.04 4.99
CA SER A 141 -49.67 12.02 4.12
C SER A 141 -49.27 13.42 3.64
N VAL A 142 -50.19 14.32 3.28
CA VAL A 142 -49.85 15.72 2.94
C VAL A 142 -49.16 16.42 4.12
N LEU A 143 -49.69 16.26 5.33
CA LEU A 143 -49.11 16.85 6.54
C LEU A 143 -47.70 16.32 6.80
N VAL A 144 -47.48 15.01 6.65
CA VAL A 144 -46.16 14.40 6.85
C VAL A 144 -45.19 14.69 5.70
N ILE A 145 -45.66 14.87 4.47
CA ILE A 145 -44.82 15.33 3.34
C ILE A 145 -44.27 16.73 3.57
N LYS A 146 -45.02 17.60 4.27
CA LYS A 146 -44.48 18.89 4.75
C LYS A 146 -43.43 18.72 5.86
N MET A 147 -43.54 17.66 6.67
CA MET A 147 -42.55 17.30 7.69
C MET A 147 -41.36 16.50 7.14
N LEU A 148 -41.38 16.03 5.89
CA LEU A 148 -40.25 15.34 5.23
C LEU A 148 -39.06 16.26 4.96
N SER A 149 -39.11 17.53 5.35
CA SER A 149 -37.94 18.42 5.50
C SER A 149 -37.14 18.17 6.79
N ASP A 150 -37.69 17.41 7.74
CA ASP A 150 -37.00 16.98 8.96
C ASP A 150 -36.05 15.81 8.66
N ALA A 151 -34.77 15.99 8.99
CA ALA A 151 -33.70 15.03 8.73
C ALA A 151 -33.99 13.64 9.34
N LYS A 152 -34.60 13.61 10.53
CA LYS A 152 -34.90 12.35 11.24
C LYS A 152 -35.97 11.51 10.53
N THR A 153 -36.96 12.17 9.95
CA THR A 153 -38.03 11.51 9.18
C THR A 153 -37.49 11.00 7.83
N GLN A 154 -36.59 11.74 7.18
CA GLN A 154 -35.92 11.29 5.96
C GLN A 154 -35.07 10.03 6.20
N GLU A 155 -34.32 9.99 7.30
CA GLU A 155 -33.47 8.85 7.65
C GLU A 155 -34.26 7.55 7.81
N PHE A 156 -35.41 7.58 8.49
CA PHE A 156 -36.29 6.41 8.62
C PHE A 156 -36.76 5.87 7.26
N VAL A 157 -37.07 6.77 6.31
CA VAL A 157 -37.49 6.37 4.96
C VAL A 157 -36.32 5.76 4.18
N MET A 158 -35.11 6.30 4.34
CA MET A 158 -33.89 5.74 3.73
C MET A 158 -33.57 4.35 4.29
N GLU A 159 -33.76 4.10 5.59
CA GLU A 159 -33.60 2.77 6.18
C GLU A 159 -34.59 1.75 5.61
N ASP A 160 -35.84 2.16 5.37
CA ASP A 160 -36.83 1.33 4.68
C ASP A 160 -36.42 1.01 3.23
N ILE A 161 -35.84 2.00 2.53
CA ILE A 161 -35.29 1.82 1.19
C ILE A 161 -34.13 0.83 1.22
N ASN A 162 -33.19 0.96 2.18
CA ASN A 162 -32.08 0.02 2.38
C ASN A 162 -32.59 -1.42 2.58
N ARG A 163 -33.60 -1.60 3.43
CA ARG A 163 -34.19 -2.94 3.68
C ARG A 163 -34.76 -3.56 2.41
N ILE A 164 -35.35 -2.76 1.52
CA ILE A 164 -35.90 -3.25 0.26
C ILE A 164 -34.78 -3.52 -0.75
N PHE A 165 -33.76 -2.67 -0.79
CA PHE A 165 -32.58 -2.85 -1.63
C PHE A 165 -31.89 -4.19 -1.34
N LEU A 166 -31.66 -4.49 -0.05
CA LEU A 166 -31.01 -5.73 0.39
C LEU A 166 -31.92 -6.98 0.30
N LYS A 167 -33.21 -6.81 0.04
CA LYS A 167 -34.17 -7.91 0.07
C LYS A 167 -33.96 -8.86 -1.11
N LYS A 168 -33.45 -10.06 -0.82
CA LYS A 168 -33.33 -11.15 -1.80
C LYS A 168 -34.64 -11.91 -1.97
N THR A 169 -35.03 -12.21 -3.20
CA THR A 169 -36.17 -13.09 -3.46
C THR A 169 -35.78 -14.56 -3.30
N VAL A 170 -36.74 -15.44 -3.01
CA VAL A 170 -36.50 -16.90 -2.98
C VAL A 170 -35.95 -17.39 -4.33
N LYS A 171 -36.45 -16.83 -5.44
CA LYS A 171 -35.96 -17.12 -6.79
C LYS A 171 -34.48 -16.73 -6.97
N ASP A 172 -34.06 -15.57 -6.44
CA ASP A 172 -32.66 -15.14 -6.51
C ASP A 172 -31.75 -16.10 -5.73
N ARG A 173 -32.16 -16.51 -4.52
CA ARG A 173 -31.40 -17.44 -3.66
C ARG A 173 -31.26 -18.84 -4.26
N ILE A 174 -32.20 -19.27 -5.11
CA ILE A 174 -32.11 -20.56 -5.82
C ILE A 174 -31.19 -20.45 -7.05
N LYS A 175 -31.17 -19.30 -7.72
CA LYS A 175 -30.50 -19.14 -9.02
C LYS A 175 -29.01 -18.77 -8.90
N TYR A 176 -28.64 -18.01 -7.88
CA TYR A 176 -27.31 -17.42 -7.74
C TYR A 176 -26.61 -17.89 -6.47
N THR A 177 -25.30 -18.07 -6.54
CA THR A 177 -24.45 -18.24 -5.35
C THR A 177 -24.40 -16.97 -4.50
N ASN A 178 -24.05 -17.07 -3.23
CA ASN A 178 -23.96 -15.90 -2.35
C ASN A 178 -22.99 -14.84 -2.90
N ILE A 179 -21.84 -15.26 -3.46
CA ILE A 179 -20.87 -14.33 -4.05
C ILE A 179 -21.41 -13.65 -5.32
N GLU A 180 -22.21 -14.36 -6.14
CA GLU A 180 -22.90 -13.75 -7.29
C GLU A 180 -23.98 -12.77 -6.83
N LEU A 181 -24.67 -13.04 -5.71
CA LEU A 181 -25.64 -12.12 -5.11
C LEU A 181 -24.98 -10.87 -4.52
N LEU A 182 -23.83 -11.02 -3.87
CA LEU A 182 -23.03 -9.91 -3.35
C LEU A 182 -22.55 -9.00 -4.50
N ARG A 183 -22.01 -9.60 -5.56
CA ARG A 183 -21.60 -8.85 -6.76
C ARG A 183 -22.78 -8.13 -7.42
N LYS A 184 -23.97 -8.74 -7.42
CA LYS A 184 -25.19 -8.09 -7.89
C LYS A 184 -25.56 -6.87 -7.04
N ASP A 185 -25.40 -6.93 -5.72
CA ASP A 185 -25.67 -5.78 -4.84
C ASP A 185 -24.76 -4.60 -5.16
N PHE A 186 -23.46 -4.85 -5.30
CA PHE A 186 -22.52 -3.78 -5.66
C PHE A 186 -22.80 -3.20 -7.04
N ARG A 187 -23.23 -4.04 -8.01
CA ARG A 187 -23.62 -3.55 -9.34
C ARG A 187 -24.91 -2.72 -9.30
N CYS A 188 -25.88 -3.11 -8.48
CA CYS A 188 -27.08 -2.31 -8.24
C CYS A 188 -26.74 -1.00 -7.54
N LEU A 189 -25.84 -1.04 -6.56
CA LEU A 189 -25.39 0.12 -5.81
C LEU A 189 -24.69 1.13 -6.74
N TYR A 190 -23.82 0.66 -7.63
CA TYR A 190 -23.17 1.49 -8.65
C TYR A 190 -24.18 2.29 -9.48
N TYR A 191 -25.18 1.63 -10.06
CA TYR A 191 -26.21 2.32 -10.84
C TYR A 191 -27.04 3.29 -9.98
N ALA A 192 -27.33 2.89 -8.75
CA ALA A 192 -28.13 3.69 -7.82
C ALA A 192 -27.42 4.98 -7.38
N ILE A 193 -26.12 4.90 -7.07
CA ILE A 193 -25.27 6.07 -6.76
C ILE A 193 -25.21 7.01 -7.97
N LYS A 194 -25.04 6.45 -9.17
CA LYS A 194 -25.01 7.24 -10.41
C LYS A 194 -26.34 7.95 -10.69
N ASP A 195 -27.46 7.30 -10.40
CA ASP A 195 -28.81 7.87 -10.61
C ASP A 195 -29.17 8.95 -9.58
N ASP A 196 -28.59 8.89 -8.38
CA ASP A 196 -28.81 9.87 -7.32
C ASP A 196 -28.04 11.19 -7.55
N ASP A 197 -26.85 11.11 -8.16
CA ASP A 197 -25.97 12.25 -8.51
C ASP A 197 -25.81 13.27 -7.37
N ASN A 198 -25.54 12.78 -6.15
CA ASN A 198 -25.45 13.62 -4.95
C ASN A 198 -24.31 13.19 -4.01
N TYR A 199 -23.25 13.99 -3.96
CA TYR A 199 -22.08 13.75 -3.11
C TYR A 199 -22.38 13.78 -1.60
N GLY A 200 -23.45 14.47 -1.17
CA GLY A 200 -23.86 14.53 0.24
C GLY A 200 -24.42 13.20 0.78
N LEU A 201 -24.60 12.18 -0.06
CA LEU A 201 -25.08 10.85 0.33
C LEU A 201 -23.97 9.85 0.64
N GLN A 202 -22.70 10.24 0.50
CA GLN A 202 -21.55 9.33 0.66
C GLN A 202 -21.59 8.54 1.97
N GLU A 203 -21.76 9.21 3.11
CA GLU A 203 -21.87 8.57 4.43
C GLU A 203 -23.01 7.52 4.50
N LYS A 204 -24.14 7.81 3.82
CA LYS A 204 -25.28 6.88 3.77
C LYS A 204 -24.97 5.66 2.91
N TYR A 205 -24.26 5.84 1.80
CA TYR A 205 -23.78 4.72 0.99
C TYR A 205 -22.76 3.87 1.74
N ASP A 206 -21.82 4.49 2.46
CA ASP A 206 -20.82 3.77 3.23
C ASP A 206 -21.44 2.95 4.37
N LYS A 207 -22.52 3.45 5.00
CA LYS A 207 -23.33 2.67 5.96
C LYS A 207 -24.02 1.48 5.29
N LEU A 208 -24.56 1.65 4.09
CA LEU A 208 -25.16 0.54 3.32
C LEU A 208 -24.12 -0.51 2.91
N ILE A 209 -22.93 -0.08 2.49
CA ILE A 209 -21.81 -0.97 2.16
C ILE A 209 -21.45 -1.84 3.37
N SER A 210 -21.40 -1.27 4.58
CA SER A 210 -21.20 -2.05 5.81
C SER A 210 -22.28 -3.12 6.00
N PHE A 211 -23.56 -2.82 5.74
CA PHE A 211 -24.62 -3.81 5.84
C PHE A 211 -24.51 -4.91 4.78
N ILE A 212 -24.10 -4.56 3.55
CA ILE A 212 -23.86 -5.54 2.48
C ILE A 212 -22.74 -6.52 2.89
N PHE A 213 -21.63 -5.99 3.41
CA PHE A 213 -20.52 -6.80 3.91
C PHE A 213 -20.93 -7.69 5.09
N GLU A 214 -21.66 -7.14 6.06
CA GLU A 214 -22.11 -7.87 7.24
C GLU A 214 -23.09 -9.02 6.90
N ASP A 215 -24.03 -8.78 5.98
CA ASP A 215 -24.96 -9.82 5.52
C ASP A 215 -24.22 -10.99 4.86
N TYR A 216 -23.25 -10.69 3.99
CA TYR A 216 -22.43 -11.74 3.36
C TYR A 216 -21.59 -12.50 4.39
N ARG A 217 -20.93 -11.80 5.32
CA ARG A 217 -20.13 -12.42 6.38
C ARG A 217 -20.96 -13.38 7.22
N LYS A 218 -22.15 -12.98 7.65
CA LYS A 218 -23.08 -13.82 8.44
C LYS A 218 -23.51 -15.06 7.65
N GLN A 219 -23.79 -14.92 6.36
CA GLN A 219 -24.15 -16.06 5.50
C GLN A 219 -23.00 -17.06 5.40
N LYS A 220 -21.77 -16.56 5.16
CA LYS A 220 -20.58 -17.39 5.04
C LYS A 220 -20.21 -18.09 6.36
N GLU A 221 -20.32 -17.37 7.49
CA GLU A 221 -20.12 -17.94 8.83
C GLU A 221 -21.14 -19.06 9.13
N HIS A 222 -22.40 -18.84 8.76
CA HIS A 222 -23.42 -19.87 8.87
C HIS A 222 -23.09 -21.11 8.01
N GLU A 223 -22.67 -20.94 6.75
CA GLU A 223 -22.22 -22.04 5.89
C GLU A 223 -21.03 -22.80 6.49
N PHE A 224 -20.04 -22.08 7.02
CA PHE A 224 -18.87 -22.64 7.67
C PHE A 224 -19.25 -23.45 8.94
N SER A 225 -20.11 -22.89 9.80
CA SER A 225 -20.57 -23.55 11.02
C SER A 225 -21.35 -24.85 10.76
N LEU A 226 -22.15 -24.89 9.69
CA LEU A 226 -22.86 -26.10 9.26
C LEU A 226 -21.89 -27.19 8.79
N GLY A 227 -20.85 -26.82 8.05
CA GLY A 227 -19.79 -27.75 7.64
C GLY A 227 -19.09 -28.40 8.83
N LYS A 228 -18.73 -27.59 9.84
CA LYS A 228 -18.02 -28.05 11.06
C LYS A 228 -18.87 -28.96 11.95
N LYS A 229 -20.19 -28.73 12.03
CA LYS A 229 -21.06 -29.42 13.00
C LYS A 229 -21.60 -30.77 12.53
N TYR A 230 -21.74 -30.98 11.22
CA TYR A 230 -22.46 -32.16 10.70
C TYR A 230 -21.60 -33.11 9.88
N ASN A 231 -20.30 -32.83 9.67
CA ASN A 231 -19.44 -33.63 8.77
C ASN A 231 -20.10 -33.89 7.40
N ILE A 232 -20.94 -32.96 6.96
CA ILE A 232 -21.60 -33.05 5.66
C ILE A 232 -20.58 -32.58 4.64
N GLU A 233 -19.92 -33.54 3.98
CA GLU A 233 -19.35 -33.27 2.66
C GLU A 233 -20.49 -32.80 1.77
N PHE A 234 -20.49 -31.51 1.42
CA PHE A 234 -21.43 -30.98 0.44
C PHE A 234 -21.09 -31.55 -0.94
N LYS A 235 -21.51 -32.79 -1.19
CA LYS A 235 -21.20 -33.58 -2.38
C LYS A 235 -21.69 -32.98 -3.71
N ASN A 236 -22.34 -31.81 -3.72
CA ASN A 236 -22.88 -31.18 -4.94
C ASN A 236 -23.11 -29.64 -4.86
N GLN A 237 -22.32 -28.88 -4.09
CA GLN A 237 -22.28 -27.41 -4.22
C GLN A 237 -21.07 -27.01 -5.08
N LYS A 238 -21.17 -25.94 -5.90
CA LYS A 238 -20.02 -25.39 -6.64
C LYS A 238 -18.83 -25.28 -5.67
N ASN A 239 -17.67 -25.79 -6.08
CA ASN A 239 -16.46 -25.87 -5.27
C ASN A 239 -16.20 -24.52 -4.56
N TRP A 240 -16.06 -24.49 -3.24
CA TRP A 240 -15.83 -23.25 -2.48
C TRP A 240 -14.53 -22.53 -2.91
N ILE A 241 -13.58 -23.24 -3.50
CA ILE A 241 -12.41 -22.67 -4.17
C ILE A 241 -12.83 -21.76 -5.34
N TYR A 242 -13.89 -22.10 -6.07
CA TYR A 242 -14.46 -21.20 -7.09
C TYR A 242 -15.00 -19.92 -6.44
N ASN A 243 -15.67 -20.02 -5.29
CA ASN A 243 -16.17 -18.85 -4.57
C ASN A 243 -15.02 -17.97 -4.06
N THR A 244 -13.94 -18.56 -3.51
CA THR A 244 -12.75 -17.80 -3.06
C THR A 244 -12.14 -16.98 -4.19
N LYS A 245 -12.02 -17.57 -5.40
CA LYS A 245 -11.51 -16.85 -6.58
C LYS A 245 -12.44 -15.71 -7.01
N LYS A 246 -13.75 -15.86 -6.85
CA LYS A 246 -14.73 -14.81 -7.13
C LYS A 246 -14.73 -13.71 -6.06
N GLU A 247 -14.44 -14.04 -4.81
CA GLU A 247 -14.27 -13.07 -3.72
C GLU A 247 -13.05 -12.19 -3.97
N VAL A 248 -11.89 -12.78 -4.28
CA VAL A 248 -10.68 -12.03 -4.69
C VAL A 248 -10.98 -11.11 -5.86
N SER A 249 -11.61 -11.64 -6.93
CA SER A 249 -12.00 -10.85 -8.10
C SER A 249 -12.94 -9.70 -7.75
N LEU A 250 -13.89 -9.90 -6.84
CA LEU A 250 -14.82 -8.85 -6.42
C LEU A 250 -14.12 -7.78 -5.60
N LEU A 251 -13.26 -8.17 -4.66
CA LEU A 251 -12.48 -7.23 -3.85
C LEU A 251 -11.57 -6.38 -4.73
N GLN A 252 -10.88 -6.99 -5.69
CA GLN A 252 -10.09 -6.27 -6.69
C GLN A 252 -10.96 -5.25 -7.44
N GLU A 253 -12.15 -5.65 -7.90
CA GLU A 253 -13.07 -4.72 -8.59
C GLU A 253 -13.55 -3.57 -7.70
N ILE A 254 -13.67 -3.79 -6.38
CA ILE A 254 -13.98 -2.73 -5.40
C ILE A 254 -12.80 -1.78 -5.23
N ILE A 255 -11.57 -2.30 -5.11
CA ILE A 255 -10.34 -1.51 -4.97
C ILE A 255 -10.02 -0.71 -6.25
N ASP A 256 -10.33 -1.27 -7.41
CA ASP A 256 -10.32 -0.60 -8.72
C ASP A 256 -11.41 0.49 -8.86
N GLU A 257 -12.23 0.73 -7.83
CA GLU A 257 -13.31 1.72 -7.80
C GLU A 257 -14.39 1.51 -8.87
N LYS A 258 -14.62 0.26 -9.30
CA LYS A 258 -15.63 -0.05 -10.34
C LYS A 258 -17.07 0.14 -9.87
N TYR A 259 -17.30 0.11 -8.57
CA TYR A 259 -18.64 0.19 -7.97
C TYR A 259 -18.89 1.50 -7.23
N PHE A 260 -17.91 2.01 -6.51
CA PHE A 260 -17.96 3.25 -5.74
C PHE A 260 -16.53 3.74 -5.50
N ARG A 261 -16.38 5.03 -5.19
CA ARG A 261 -15.08 5.63 -4.86
C ARG A 261 -14.59 5.09 -3.51
N VAL A 262 -13.34 4.67 -3.45
CA VAL A 262 -12.70 4.25 -2.20
C VAL A 262 -12.12 5.49 -1.52
N ASP A 263 -12.54 5.75 -0.29
CA ASP A 263 -12.13 6.88 0.53
C ASP A 263 -11.63 6.41 1.91
N LYS A 264 -11.28 7.38 2.76
CA LYS A 264 -10.73 7.11 4.09
C LYS A 264 -11.71 6.36 5.01
N GLU A 265 -13.02 6.54 4.87
CA GLU A 265 -13.98 5.90 5.76
C GLU A 265 -14.28 4.47 5.29
N ASN A 266 -14.48 4.28 3.98
CA ASN A 266 -14.86 2.98 3.46
C ASN A 266 -13.70 2.00 3.24
N ILE A 267 -12.45 2.48 3.12
CA ILE A 267 -11.27 1.60 3.06
C ILE A 267 -11.13 0.73 4.32
N GLU A 268 -11.49 1.27 5.50
CA GLU A 268 -11.46 0.50 6.75
C GLU A 268 -12.54 -0.59 6.74
N LYS A 269 -13.74 -0.28 6.24
CA LYS A 269 -14.83 -1.24 6.08
C LYS A 269 -14.45 -2.36 5.11
N ILE A 270 -13.79 -2.02 3.99
CA ILE A 270 -13.27 -2.98 3.01
C ILE A 270 -12.18 -3.87 3.63
N MET A 271 -11.24 -3.29 4.38
CA MET A 271 -10.19 -4.04 5.07
C MET A 271 -10.76 -5.01 6.12
N ASN A 272 -11.74 -4.58 6.92
CA ASN A 272 -12.41 -5.45 7.88
C ASN A 272 -13.08 -6.64 7.18
N PHE A 273 -13.82 -6.36 6.11
CA PHE A 273 -14.46 -7.40 5.30
C PHE A 273 -13.44 -8.36 4.68
N TYR A 274 -12.33 -7.83 4.15
CA TYR A 274 -11.23 -8.60 3.59
C TYR A 274 -10.68 -9.59 4.63
N LEU A 275 -10.30 -9.11 5.82
CA LEU A 275 -9.68 -9.93 6.86
C LEU A 275 -10.63 -11.04 7.32
N ASP A 276 -11.90 -10.70 7.56
CA ASP A 276 -12.92 -11.66 7.98
C ASP A 276 -13.11 -12.79 6.95
N VAL A 277 -13.26 -12.45 5.67
CA VAL A 277 -13.50 -13.43 4.61
C VAL A 277 -12.25 -14.26 4.32
N CYS A 278 -11.07 -13.64 4.30
CA CYS A 278 -9.79 -14.32 4.10
C CYS A 278 -9.54 -15.35 5.21
N LYS A 279 -9.70 -14.94 6.47
CA LYS A 279 -9.57 -15.83 7.64
C LYS A 279 -10.50 -17.04 7.53
N GLN A 280 -11.78 -16.81 7.23
CA GLN A 280 -12.74 -17.91 7.05
C GLN A 280 -12.36 -18.88 5.94
N ASN A 281 -11.81 -18.39 4.82
CA ASN A 281 -11.37 -19.25 3.72
C ASN A 281 -10.13 -20.08 4.08
N ILE A 282 -9.16 -19.47 4.76
CA ILE A 282 -7.94 -20.18 5.18
C ILE A 282 -8.26 -21.21 6.27
N SER A 283 -9.10 -20.86 7.26
CA SER A 283 -9.57 -21.83 8.26
C SER A 283 -10.38 -22.98 7.63
N ARG A 284 -11.10 -22.72 6.53
CA ARG A 284 -11.76 -23.79 5.77
C ARG A 284 -10.77 -24.69 5.05
N ALA A 285 -9.74 -24.11 4.43
CA ALA A 285 -8.67 -24.88 3.80
C ALA A 285 -8.02 -25.82 4.83
N GLU A 286 -7.68 -25.30 6.01
CA GLU A 286 -7.10 -26.09 7.10
C GLU A 286 -8.01 -27.25 7.55
N LEU A 287 -9.32 -27.02 7.68
CA LEU A 287 -10.30 -28.07 7.97
C LEU A 287 -10.41 -29.15 6.89
N GLU A 288 -10.20 -28.77 5.63
CA GLU A 288 -10.22 -29.68 4.48
C GLU A 288 -8.84 -30.35 4.23
N GLY A 289 -7.89 -30.18 5.15
CA GLY A 289 -6.60 -30.87 5.16
C GLY A 289 -5.49 -30.18 4.37
N TYR A 290 -5.63 -28.89 4.04
CA TYR A 290 -4.54 -28.11 3.46
C TYR A 290 -3.53 -27.73 4.55
N ASP A 291 -2.25 -28.00 4.30
CA ASP A 291 -1.15 -27.77 5.26
C ASP A 291 -0.20 -26.64 4.82
N GLN A 292 -0.35 -26.14 3.59
CA GLN A 292 0.51 -25.12 2.99
C GLN A 292 -0.29 -24.07 2.21
N ILE A 293 0.28 -22.86 2.12
CA ILE A 293 -0.26 -21.76 1.30
C ILE A 293 0.71 -21.43 0.16
N ASN A 294 0.16 -21.24 -1.04
CA ASN A 294 0.87 -20.58 -2.13
C ASN A 294 0.62 -19.06 -2.10
N TYR A 295 1.71 -18.31 -2.02
CA TYR A 295 1.71 -16.85 -2.03
C TYR A 295 2.06 -16.25 -3.40
N ASN A 296 2.57 -17.06 -4.33
CA ASN A 296 3.13 -16.59 -5.60
C ASN A 296 2.30 -17.08 -6.80
N LYS A 297 1.80 -16.12 -7.58
CA LYS A 297 1.00 -16.35 -8.79
C LYS A 297 1.78 -17.00 -9.94
N TYR A 298 3.11 -16.88 -9.92
CA TYR A 298 4.01 -17.38 -10.98
C TYR A 298 4.58 -18.77 -10.70
N ILE A 299 4.38 -19.32 -9.51
CA ILE A 299 4.76 -20.70 -9.22
C ILE A 299 3.69 -21.61 -9.85
N SER A 300 4.05 -22.28 -10.95
CA SER A 300 3.24 -23.38 -11.46
C SER A 300 3.30 -24.51 -10.45
N LEU A 301 2.16 -24.84 -9.83
CA LEU A 301 2.03 -25.99 -8.95
C LEU A 301 2.24 -27.27 -9.77
N SER A 302 3.48 -27.74 -9.90
CA SER A 302 3.75 -29.13 -10.24
C SER A 302 3.29 -29.95 -9.03
N LEU A 303 2.12 -30.57 -9.16
CA LEU A 303 1.46 -31.37 -8.14
C LEU A 303 2.42 -32.47 -7.64
N ASN A 304 3.01 -32.29 -6.46
CA ASN A 304 3.43 -33.44 -5.67
C ASN A 304 2.17 -34.04 -5.07
N GLU A 305 1.90 -35.31 -5.38
CA GLU A 305 0.64 -36.02 -5.10
C GLU A 305 0.25 -36.13 -3.60
N ASN A 306 1.06 -35.59 -2.68
CA ASN A 306 0.90 -35.79 -1.23
C ASN A 306 0.60 -34.52 -0.40
N ASN A 307 0.74 -33.29 -0.92
CA ASN A 307 0.47 -32.06 -0.16
C ASN A 307 -0.57 -31.17 -0.86
N SER A 308 -1.67 -30.83 -0.18
CA SER A 308 -2.70 -29.91 -0.64
C SER A 308 -2.32 -28.46 -0.32
N ILE A 309 -1.99 -27.69 -1.36
CA ILE A 309 -1.58 -26.27 -1.25
C ILE A 309 -2.76 -25.34 -1.55
N PHE A 310 -3.07 -24.42 -0.62
CA PHE A 310 -4.12 -23.42 -0.80
C PHE A 310 -3.56 -22.17 -1.48
N ASP A 311 -4.13 -21.75 -2.61
CA ASP A 311 -3.67 -20.57 -3.34
C ASP A 311 -4.24 -19.27 -2.73
N ALA A 312 -3.40 -18.53 -2.02
CA ALA A 312 -3.71 -17.22 -1.43
C ALA A 312 -3.01 -16.05 -2.14
N SER A 313 -2.40 -16.29 -3.31
CA SER A 313 -1.64 -15.27 -4.05
C SER A 313 -2.51 -14.04 -4.39
N GLY A 314 -3.72 -14.25 -4.91
CA GLY A 314 -4.65 -13.16 -5.22
C GLY A 314 -5.19 -12.43 -3.98
N TRP A 315 -5.33 -13.13 -2.84
CA TRP A 315 -5.68 -12.50 -1.56
C TRP A 315 -4.56 -11.53 -1.15
N LYS A 316 -3.32 -12.00 -1.12
CA LYS A 316 -2.12 -11.18 -0.83
C LYS A 316 -2.01 -9.95 -1.74
N GLU A 317 -2.25 -10.10 -3.05
CA GLU A 317 -2.25 -8.97 -4.01
C GLU A 317 -3.27 -7.89 -3.60
N VAL A 318 -4.52 -8.28 -3.33
CA VAL A 318 -5.58 -7.36 -2.91
C VAL A 318 -5.24 -6.64 -1.61
N LEU A 319 -4.67 -7.36 -0.63
CA LEU A 319 -4.30 -6.74 0.65
C LEU A 319 -3.19 -5.70 0.50
N LEU A 320 -2.23 -5.93 -0.39
CA LEU A 320 -1.18 -4.95 -0.69
C LEU A 320 -1.78 -3.68 -1.31
N GLU A 321 -2.75 -3.80 -2.21
CA GLU A 321 -3.41 -2.63 -2.78
C GLU A 321 -4.27 -1.86 -1.75
N ILE A 322 -4.95 -2.58 -0.86
CA ILE A 322 -5.64 -1.99 0.29
C ILE A 322 -4.64 -1.18 1.12
N TYR A 323 -3.49 -1.77 1.47
CA TYR A 323 -2.44 -1.12 2.26
C TYR A 323 -1.91 0.14 1.59
N ILE A 324 -1.65 0.10 0.27
CA ILE A 324 -1.15 1.25 -0.50
C ILE A 324 -2.14 2.42 -0.45
N LYS A 325 -3.45 2.17 -0.55
CA LYS A 325 -4.50 3.21 -0.51
C LYS A 325 -4.78 3.79 0.88
N MET A 326 -4.27 3.17 1.95
CA MET A 326 -4.44 3.64 3.33
C MET A 326 -3.47 4.76 3.70
N ASP A 327 -3.86 5.59 4.67
CA ASP A 327 -2.94 6.48 5.40
C ASP A 327 -2.26 5.74 6.57
N ASP A 328 -1.21 6.36 7.12
CA ASP A 328 -0.31 5.71 8.08
C ASP A 328 -1.00 5.24 9.36
N GLU A 329 -2.01 5.99 9.86
CA GLU A 329 -2.82 5.59 11.01
C GLU A 329 -3.54 4.25 10.77
N ARG A 330 -4.15 4.09 9.59
CA ARG A 330 -4.85 2.85 9.21
C ARG A 330 -3.88 1.72 8.89
N ARG A 331 -2.75 2.02 8.25
CA ARG A 331 -1.67 1.04 8.01
C ARG A 331 -1.16 0.47 9.33
N GLN A 332 -0.93 1.32 10.33
CA GLN A 332 -0.50 0.89 11.66
C GLN A 332 -1.56 0.01 12.34
N SER A 333 -2.86 0.36 12.22
CA SER A 333 -3.96 -0.47 12.72
C SER A 333 -4.00 -1.86 12.06
N LEU A 334 -3.84 -1.92 10.73
CA LEU A 334 -3.78 -3.17 9.98
C LEU A 334 -2.58 -4.02 10.41
N ILE A 335 -1.39 -3.41 10.48
CA ILE A 335 -0.16 -4.05 10.93
C ILE A 335 -0.34 -4.69 12.31
N HIS A 336 -0.91 -3.94 13.27
CA HIS A 336 -1.17 -4.44 14.62
C HIS A 336 -2.15 -5.63 14.65
N ARG A 337 -3.22 -5.58 13.83
CA ARG A 337 -4.18 -6.68 13.74
C ARG A 337 -3.58 -7.96 13.17
N LEU A 338 -2.78 -7.85 12.10
CA LEU A 338 -2.08 -9.00 11.54
C LEU A 338 -1.09 -9.58 12.56
N TYR A 339 -0.39 -8.73 13.31
CA TYR A 339 0.54 -9.16 14.35
C TYR A 339 -0.15 -9.95 15.48
N ILE A 340 -1.31 -9.48 15.96
CA ILE A 340 -2.10 -10.22 16.95
C ILE A 340 -2.44 -11.63 16.47
N GLU A 341 -2.78 -11.79 15.19
CA GLU A 341 -3.12 -13.09 14.60
C GLU A 341 -1.90 -14.01 14.51
N ILE A 342 -0.68 -13.46 14.37
CA ILE A 342 0.58 -14.23 14.38
C ILE A 342 0.94 -14.71 15.78
N CYS A 343 0.67 -13.90 16.81
CA CYS A 343 0.90 -14.30 18.21
C CYS A 343 -0.04 -15.42 18.67
N ASN A 344 -1.18 -15.59 18.00
CA ASN A 344 -2.06 -16.73 18.21
C ASN A 344 -1.44 -17.97 17.53
N ARG A 345 -1.57 -19.15 18.17
CA ARG A 345 -0.84 -20.41 17.86
C ARG A 345 -0.80 -20.81 16.37
N GLN A 346 0.06 -21.78 16.04
CA GLN A 346 0.29 -22.38 14.70
C GLN A 346 -1.01 -22.74 13.95
N GLU A 347 -1.57 -21.77 13.25
CA GLU A 347 -2.67 -21.89 12.29
C GLU A 347 -2.17 -21.46 10.92
N LEU A 348 -2.74 -22.04 9.87
CA LEU A 348 -2.43 -21.67 8.47
C LEU A 348 -2.62 -20.16 8.23
N TYR A 349 -3.56 -19.52 8.93
CA TYR A 349 -3.81 -18.08 8.86
C TYR A 349 -2.72 -17.22 9.50
N ALA A 350 -2.06 -17.69 10.56
CA ALA A 350 -0.93 -16.99 11.17
C ALA A 350 0.26 -16.92 10.18
N SER A 351 0.53 -18.01 9.46
CA SER A 351 1.55 -18.02 8.39
C SER A 351 1.21 -17.06 7.25
N TYR A 352 -0.08 -16.96 6.89
CA TYR A 352 -0.54 -15.97 5.91
C TYR A 352 -0.29 -14.52 6.38
N CYS A 353 -0.60 -14.22 7.65
CA CYS A 353 -0.40 -12.89 8.22
C CYS A 353 1.09 -12.52 8.28
N ASP A 354 1.97 -13.45 8.66
CA ASP A 354 3.44 -13.28 8.67
C ASP A 354 3.96 -12.89 7.29
N GLU A 355 3.56 -13.62 6.25
CA GLU A 355 3.96 -13.33 4.87
C GLU A 355 3.44 -11.98 4.36
N CYS A 356 2.25 -11.56 4.79
CA CYS A 356 1.71 -10.24 4.46
C CYS A 356 2.51 -9.11 5.12
N LEU A 357 2.84 -9.24 6.41
CA LEU A 357 3.68 -8.26 7.11
C LEU A 357 5.07 -8.16 6.49
N LYS A 358 5.70 -9.30 6.17
CA LYS A 358 6.97 -9.36 5.43
C LYS A 358 6.89 -8.63 4.09
N SER A 359 5.77 -8.76 3.38
CA SER A 359 5.56 -8.04 2.12
C SER A 359 5.41 -6.52 2.31
N PHE A 360 4.77 -6.08 3.40
CA PHE A 360 4.70 -4.65 3.73
C PHE A 360 6.07 -4.08 4.10
N ILE A 361 6.86 -4.78 4.93
CA ILE A 361 8.23 -4.39 5.27
C ILE A 361 9.08 -4.28 4.01
N THR A 362 9.01 -5.28 3.13
CA THR A 362 9.72 -5.26 1.84
C THR A 362 9.37 -4.02 1.02
N MET A 363 8.08 -3.70 0.90
CA MET A 363 7.62 -2.56 0.11
C MET A 363 8.14 -1.23 0.70
N GLU A 364 7.95 -1.01 1.99
CA GLU A 364 8.30 0.25 2.66
C GLU A 364 9.83 0.45 2.73
N VAL A 365 10.60 -0.61 2.96
CA VAL A 365 12.08 -0.56 2.90
C VAL A 365 12.56 -0.27 1.48
N ASN A 366 11.96 -0.89 0.46
CA ASN A 366 12.31 -0.59 -0.93
C ASN A 366 12.05 0.88 -1.28
N ASP A 367 11.02 1.49 -0.71
CA ASP A 367 10.71 2.90 -0.94
C ASP A 367 11.65 3.85 -0.17
N ILE A 368 12.26 3.42 0.95
CA ILE A 368 13.40 4.13 1.56
C ILE A 368 14.59 4.16 0.59
N PHE A 369 14.98 3.00 0.04
CA PHE A 369 16.10 2.91 -0.91
C PHE A 369 15.81 3.58 -2.27
N LYS A 370 14.55 3.95 -2.55
CA LYS A 370 14.17 4.76 -3.72
C LYS A 370 13.94 6.23 -3.37
N GLU A 371 14.24 6.63 -2.13
CA GLU A 371 14.02 7.99 -1.59
C GLU A 371 12.56 8.47 -1.69
N LYS A 372 11.59 7.53 -1.76
CA LYS A 372 10.15 7.82 -1.81
C LYS A 372 9.50 7.90 -0.44
N ARG A 373 10.15 7.32 0.56
CA ARG A 373 9.66 7.21 1.94
C ARG A 373 10.77 7.57 2.92
N LYS A 374 10.42 8.31 3.98
CA LYS A 374 11.39 8.65 5.04
C LYS A 374 11.53 7.47 5.99
N GLN A 375 12.75 7.23 6.48
CA GLN A 375 13.04 6.16 7.43
C GLN A 375 12.20 6.27 8.71
N LYS A 376 12.05 7.49 9.26
CA LYS A 376 11.27 7.72 10.47
C LYS A 376 9.82 7.25 10.35
N ASP A 377 9.19 7.50 9.20
CA ASP A 377 7.79 7.11 8.99
C ASP A 377 7.64 5.57 8.97
N VAL A 378 8.63 4.84 8.44
CA VAL A 378 8.66 3.37 8.46
C VAL A 378 8.90 2.84 9.88
N ILE A 379 9.81 3.49 10.63
CA ILE A 379 10.07 3.13 12.03
C ILE A 379 8.82 3.35 12.88
N ASP A 380 8.11 4.46 12.69
CA ASP A 380 6.85 4.74 13.42
C ASP A 380 5.75 3.71 13.06
N LEU A 381 5.70 3.24 11.80
CA LEU A 381 4.74 2.23 11.34
C LEU A 381 4.98 0.83 11.94
N PHE A 382 6.24 0.38 11.98
CA PHE A 382 6.60 -1.01 12.30
C PHE A 382 7.35 -1.18 13.61
N GLY A 383 7.69 -0.10 14.33
CA GLY A 383 8.57 -0.13 15.50
C GLY A 383 8.11 -1.05 16.63
N THR A 384 6.80 -1.32 16.72
CA THR A 384 6.26 -2.29 17.70
C THR A 384 6.55 -3.75 17.35
N ILE A 385 6.83 -4.06 16.08
CA ILE A 385 7.00 -5.42 15.56
C ILE A 385 8.45 -5.70 15.15
N ILE A 386 9.19 -4.70 14.68
CA ILE A 386 10.60 -4.88 14.27
C ILE A 386 11.49 -5.34 15.43
N ASN A 387 11.06 -5.17 16.69
CA ASN A 387 11.79 -5.68 17.85
C ASN A 387 11.70 -7.21 18.00
N GLU A 388 10.74 -7.87 17.34
CA GLU A 388 10.61 -9.32 17.36
C GLU A 388 11.65 -9.98 16.44
N GLU A 389 12.28 -11.06 16.91
CA GLU A 389 13.43 -11.70 16.26
C GLU A 389 13.16 -12.06 14.79
N ASN A 390 12.03 -12.70 14.48
CA ASN A 390 11.65 -13.08 13.10
C ASN A 390 11.55 -11.87 12.15
N PHE A 391 10.96 -10.76 12.60
CA PHE A 391 10.81 -9.57 11.76
C PHE A 391 12.10 -8.75 11.69
N ASN A 392 12.88 -8.70 12.76
CA ASN A 392 14.19 -8.07 12.78
C ASN A 392 15.16 -8.77 11.81
N ASP A 393 15.17 -10.10 11.83
CA ASP A 393 15.95 -10.94 10.93
C ASP A 393 15.55 -10.70 9.48
N TYR A 394 14.25 -10.73 9.20
CA TYR A 394 13.74 -10.48 7.85
C TYR A 394 14.04 -9.07 7.34
N LEU A 395 13.90 -8.04 8.20
CA LEU A 395 14.30 -6.67 7.88
C LEU A 395 15.78 -6.60 7.50
N THR A 396 16.64 -7.30 8.26
CA THR A 396 18.08 -7.36 7.99
C THR A 396 18.39 -8.01 6.65
N GLU A 397 17.66 -9.07 6.28
CA GLU A 397 17.81 -9.72 4.96
C GLU A 397 17.43 -8.78 3.81
N ILE A 398 16.34 -8.01 3.94
CA ILE A 398 15.95 -7.04 2.90
C ILE A 398 17.00 -5.94 2.77
N ILE A 399 17.50 -5.42 3.89
CA ILE A 399 18.53 -4.38 3.89
C ILE A 399 19.80 -4.91 3.20
N ARG A 400 20.26 -6.12 3.57
CA ARG A 400 21.40 -6.79 2.92
C ARG A 400 21.23 -6.83 1.40
N ASP A 401 20.07 -7.27 0.91
CA ASP A 401 19.80 -7.43 -0.52
C ASP A 401 19.71 -6.10 -1.29
N ARG A 402 19.69 -4.96 -0.58
CA ARG A 402 19.62 -3.61 -1.17
C ARG A 402 20.92 -2.83 -1.06
N ILE A 403 21.73 -3.08 -0.03
CA ILE A 403 23.02 -2.41 0.16
C ILE A 403 23.94 -2.60 -1.05
N ASP A 404 23.92 -3.78 -1.69
CA ASP A 404 24.70 -4.07 -2.90
C ASP A 404 24.40 -3.12 -4.07
N TYR A 405 23.18 -2.56 -4.14
CA TYR A 405 22.71 -1.72 -5.25
C TYR A 405 22.65 -0.23 -4.93
N TYR A 406 22.55 0.13 -3.66
CA TYR A 406 22.28 1.49 -3.19
C TYR A 406 23.26 1.94 -2.10
N ASN A 407 24.54 1.65 -2.28
CA ASN A 407 25.59 1.91 -1.29
C ASN A 407 25.73 3.39 -0.88
N LYS A 408 25.26 4.37 -1.67
CA LYS A 408 25.31 5.80 -1.35
C LYS A 408 24.19 6.29 -0.42
N ILE A 409 23.12 5.52 -0.21
CA ILE A 409 21.96 5.97 0.55
C ILE A 409 22.25 5.96 2.05
N ASP A 410 21.84 7.03 2.73
CA ASP A 410 21.85 7.09 4.19
C ASP A 410 20.66 6.31 4.75
N ILE A 411 20.95 5.22 5.46
CA ILE A 411 19.97 4.34 6.12
C ILE A 411 20.23 4.23 7.63
N GLU A 412 20.88 5.23 8.22
CA GLU A 412 21.30 5.20 9.64
C GLU A 412 20.15 4.88 10.61
N GLU A 413 18.99 5.50 10.46
CA GLU A 413 17.89 5.39 11.44
C GLU A 413 17.26 3.99 11.45
N ILE A 414 17.10 3.37 10.28
CA ILE A 414 16.54 2.01 10.20
C ILE A 414 17.56 0.96 10.69
N LEU A 415 18.85 1.19 10.49
CA LEU A 415 19.90 0.32 11.02
C LEU A 415 19.93 0.30 12.56
N LYS A 416 19.62 1.44 13.21
CA LYS A 416 19.50 1.51 14.68
C LYS A 416 18.37 0.66 15.25
N GLN A 417 17.43 0.19 14.43
CA GLN A 417 16.35 -0.71 14.86
C GLN A 417 16.75 -2.19 14.82
N LEU A 418 17.91 -2.52 14.25
CA LEU A 418 18.36 -3.91 14.17
C LEU A 418 18.87 -4.39 15.53
N SER A 419 18.68 -5.68 15.80
CA SER A 419 19.26 -6.34 16.97
C SER A 419 20.79 -6.29 16.89
N LYS A 420 21.46 -6.35 18.04
CA LYS A 420 22.92 -6.36 18.09
C LYS A 420 23.53 -7.46 17.22
N GLN A 421 22.96 -8.67 17.28
CA GLN A 421 23.41 -9.80 16.46
C GLN A 421 23.20 -9.54 14.96
N ASN A 422 22.09 -8.91 14.56
CA ASN A 422 21.84 -8.55 13.17
C ASN A 422 22.74 -7.43 12.67
N CYS A 423 23.09 -6.45 13.51
CA CYS A 423 24.15 -5.48 13.22
C CYS A 423 25.50 -6.18 13.02
N THR A 424 25.88 -7.13 13.88
CA THR A 424 27.10 -7.93 13.74
C THR A 424 27.12 -8.70 12.42
N TYR A 425 26.00 -9.36 12.10
CA TYR A 425 25.84 -10.11 10.86
C TYR A 425 25.97 -9.21 9.63
N LEU A 426 25.24 -8.09 9.59
CA LEU A 426 25.23 -7.20 8.44
C LEU A 426 26.60 -6.54 8.24
N PHE A 427 27.25 -6.09 9.33
CA PHE A 427 28.61 -5.59 9.31
C PHE A 427 29.57 -6.62 8.69
N THR A 428 29.56 -7.84 9.23
CA THR A 428 30.42 -8.94 8.77
C THR A 428 30.15 -9.27 7.30
N TYR A 429 28.88 -9.39 6.92
CA TYR A 429 28.46 -9.68 5.54
C TYR A 429 29.04 -8.66 4.57
N ILE A 430 28.94 -7.37 4.87
CA ILE A 430 29.44 -6.29 4.02
C ILE A 430 30.96 -6.43 3.84
N VAL A 431 31.71 -6.60 4.92
CA VAL A 431 33.18 -6.77 4.86
C VAL A 431 33.59 -8.00 4.06
N MET A 432 32.88 -9.12 4.23
CA MET A 432 33.14 -10.37 3.51
C MET A 432 32.80 -10.25 2.03
N TYR A 433 31.63 -9.71 1.71
CA TYR A 433 31.18 -9.49 0.33
C TYR A 433 32.24 -8.71 -0.44
N TYR A 434 32.72 -7.64 0.16
CA TYR A 434 33.72 -6.76 -0.41
C TYR A 434 35.09 -7.42 -0.58
N SER A 435 35.55 -8.15 0.42
CA SER A 435 36.80 -8.93 0.32
C SER A 435 36.74 -10.00 -0.77
N LEU A 436 35.58 -10.64 -0.97
CA LEU A 436 35.39 -11.74 -1.94
C LEU A 436 35.17 -11.27 -3.38
N TYR A 437 34.67 -10.05 -3.60
CA TYR A 437 34.27 -9.55 -4.92
C TYR A 437 35.10 -8.38 -5.46
N ARG A 438 36.22 -8.02 -4.82
CA ARG A 438 37.15 -6.96 -5.27
C ARG A 438 37.50 -6.99 -6.77
N PHE A 439 37.58 -8.16 -7.38
CA PHE A 439 37.98 -8.31 -8.79
C PHE A 439 36.84 -8.10 -9.82
N ARG A 440 35.58 -8.02 -9.39
CA ARG A 440 34.41 -7.90 -10.29
C ARG A 440 33.76 -6.52 -10.30
N LEU A 441 33.95 -5.76 -9.24
CA LEU A 441 33.35 -4.45 -9.05
C LEU A 441 34.53 -3.50 -8.88
N GLU A 442 34.79 -2.63 -9.85
CA GLU A 442 35.50 -1.39 -9.56
C GLU A 442 34.51 -0.56 -8.75
N TRP A 443 34.79 -0.39 -7.47
CA TRP A 443 33.85 0.27 -6.59
C TRP A 443 33.87 1.77 -6.78
N GLU A 444 32.68 2.35 -6.92
CA GLU A 444 32.54 3.80 -6.91
C GLU A 444 32.38 4.39 -5.49
N PHE A 445 31.98 3.62 -4.46
CA PHE A 445 31.66 4.20 -3.13
C PHE A 445 31.62 3.21 -1.95
N PHE A 446 32.30 3.52 -0.85
CA PHE A 446 32.36 2.78 0.41
C PHE A 446 31.66 3.52 1.56
N ASN A 447 30.46 3.08 1.96
CA ASN A 447 29.65 3.80 2.95
C ASN A 447 30.17 3.67 4.39
N ILE A 448 31.16 4.50 4.74
CA ILE A 448 31.76 4.56 6.07
C ILE A 448 30.74 4.87 7.15
N LYS A 449 29.80 5.79 6.87
CA LYS A 449 28.78 6.21 7.83
C LYS A 449 27.92 5.01 8.26
N MET A 450 27.47 4.21 7.28
CA MET A 450 26.71 2.99 7.51
C MET A 450 27.50 1.98 8.35
N LEU A 451 28.76 1.73 8.00
CA LEU A 451 29.62 0.79 8.74
C LEU A 451 29.89 1.24 10.17
N ARG A 452 30.03 2.55 10.42
CA ARG A 452 30.13 3.11 11.77
C ARG A 452 28.87 2.87 12.58
N VAL A 453 27.69 3.04 11.98
CA VAL A 453 26.43 2.74 12.67
C VAL A 453 26.36 1.26 13.02
N LEU A 454 26.62 0.36 12.07
CA LEU A 454 26.63 -1.08 12.35
C LEU A 454 27.64 -1.45 13.43
N TRP A 455 28.84 -0.87 13.37
CA TRP A 455 29.87 -1.03 14.38
C TRP A 455 29.47 -0.46 15.75
N ASN A 456 28.78 0.67 15.83
CA ASN A 456 28.38 1.22 17.12
C ASN A 456 27.28 0.40 17.81
N TYR A 457 26.50 -0.37 17.04
CA TYR A 457 25.38 -1.18 17.52
C TYR A 457 25.62 -2.69 17.45
N HIS A 458 26.83 -3.15 17.09
CA HIS A 458 27.13 -4.58 17.02
C HIS A 458 27.06 -5.29 18.39
N GLY A 459 26.83 -6.60 18.34
CA GLY A 459 26.94 -7.51 19.48
C GLY A 459 28.37 -8.01 19.69
N ASP A 460 28.55 -8.96 20.60
CA ASP A 460 29.86 -9.60 20.76
C ASP A 460 30.09 -10.58 19.61
N MET A 461 31.03 -10.26 18.72
CA MET A 461 31.37 -11.09 17.55
C MET A 461 31.77 -12.52 17.94
N LYS A 462 32.26 -12.73 19.17
CA LYS A 462 32.62 -14.06 19.66
C LYS A 462 31.40 -14.85 20.11
N SER A 463 30.46 -14.22 20.83
CA SER A 463 29.22 -14.88 21.23
C SER A 463 28.30 -15.16 20.05
N ASP A 464 28.33 -14.29 19.03
CA ASP A 464 27.46 -14.35 17.84
C ASP A 464 28.02 -15.23 16.70
N GLU A 465 29.22 -15.80 16.86
CA GLU A 465 29.97 -16.50 15.80
C GLU A 465 29.13 -17.52 15.02
N GLU A 466 28.48 -18.45 15.72
CA GLU A 466 27.76 -19.56 15.08
C GLU A 466 26.55 -19.07 14.28
N ALA A 467 25.76 -18.16 14.86
CA ALA A 467 24.58 -17.58 14.22
C ALA A 467 24.95 -16.74 12.99
N VAL A 468 25.97 -15.89 13.10
CA VAL A 468 26.44 -15.03 12.01
C VAL A 468 27.01 -15.87 10.86
N ILE A 469 27.86 -16.86 11.15
CA ILE A 469 28.41 -17.77 10.14
C ILE A 469 27.30 -18.50 9.40
N GLN A 470 26.30 -18.99 10.11
CA GLN A 470 25.20 -19.73 9.49
C GLN A 470 24.35 -18.82 8.61
N LYS A 471 24.06 -17.58 9.04
CA LYS A 471 23.37 -16.57 8.23
C LYS A 471 24.17 -16.26 6.96
N ILE A 472 25.48 -16.02 7.05
CA ILE A 472 26.34 -15.72 5.88
C ILE A 472 26.38 -16.87 4.88
N LYS A 473 26.46 -18.13 5.35
CA LYS A 473 26.44 -19.32 4.47
C LYS A 473 25.17 -19.42 3.62
N ASN A 474 24.06 -18.86 4.07
CA ASN A 474 22.78 -18.85 3.37
C ASN A 474 22.60 -17.66 2.42
N THR A 475 23.65 -16.87 2.17
CA THR A 475 23.60 -15.69 1.29
C THR A 475 24.20 -15.95 -0.09
N ASN A 476 24.09 -14.97 -0.98
CA ASN A 476 24.75 -14.93 -2.29
C ASN A 476 26.29 -15.12 -2.22
N ILE A 477 26.93 -14.86 -1.09
CA ILE A 477 28.39 -15.05 -0.90
C ILE A 477 28.76 -16.37 -0.23
N GLY A 478 27.77 -17.13 0.27
CA GLY A 478 27.97 -18.34 1.05
C GLY A 478 28.84 -19.40 0.36
N HIS A 479 28.74 -19.51 -0.98
CA HIS A 479 29.52 -20.44 -1.78
C HIS A 479 31.04 -20.14 -1.83
N ARG A 480 31.47 -18.94 -1.43
CA ARG A 480 32.89 -18.53 -1.34
C ARG A 480 33.33 -18.24 0.09
N PHE A 481 32.39 -18.25 1.03
CA PHE A 481 32.65 -17.94 2.41
C PHE A 481 33.20 -19.16 3.14
N GLU A 482 34.32 -18.98 3.82
CA GLU A 482 34.90 -20.00 4.69
C GLU A 482 34.89 -19.51 6.14
N LYS A 483 34.64 -20.42 7.10
CA LYS A 483 34.65 -20.09 8.53
C LYS A 483 35.95 -19.39 8.97
N LYS A 484 37.09 -19.77 8.38
CA LYS A 484 38.40 -19.12 8.64
C LYS A 484 38.40 -17.61 8.36
N MET A 485 37.60 -17.14 7.40
CA MET A 485 37.50 -15.72 7.07
C MET A 485 36.89 -14.93 8.23
N TYR A 486 35.85 -15.47 8.86
CA TYR A 486 35.23 -14.87 10.05
C TYR A 486 36.22 -14.79 11.21
N THR A 487 36.88 -15.91 11.51
CA THR A 487 37.90 -15.96 12.58
C THR A 487 39.02 -14.95 12.34
N LYS A 488 39.50 -14.83 11.09
CA LYS A 488 40.50 -13.84 10.71
C LYS A 488 40.03 -12.41 10.81
N LEU A 489 38.79 -12.10 10.43
CA LEU A 489 38.22 -10.77 10.60
C LEU A 489 38.26 -10.36 12.08
N MET A 490 37.84 -11.24 12.98
CA MET A 490 37.90 -10.98 14.43
C MET A 490 39.34 -10.75 14.90
N GLU A 491 40.29 -11.63 14.52
CA GLU A 491 41.71 -11.46 14.85
C GLU A 491 42.25 -10.09 14.39
N TYR A 492 41.88 -9.63 13.20
CA TYR A 492 42.33 -8.35 12.65
C TYR A 492 41.67 -7.15 13.32
N ILE A 493 40.39 -7.27 13.70
CA ILE A 493 39.65 -6.24 14.42
C ILE A 493 40.21 -6.07 15.83
N ASP A 494 40.50 -7.16 16.54
CA ASP A 494 41.04 -7.12 17.91
C ASP A 494 42.51 -6.69 17.96
N ALA A 495 43.26 -6.90 16.88
CA ALA A 495 44.67 -6.52 16.80
C ALA A 495 44.88 -5.00 16.83
N SER A 496 46.03 -4.57 17.34
CA SER A 496 46.42 -3.15 17.29
C SER A 496 46.63 -2.67 15.85
N PRO A 497 46.20 -1.43 15.51
CA PRO A 497 46.32 -0.88 14.17
C PRO A 497 47.77 -0.47 13.88
N ASN A 498 48.63 -1.39 13.45
CA ASN A 498 50.04 -1.12 13.14
C ASN A 498 50.49 -1.84 11.86
N GLY A 499 51.70 -1.54 11.36
CA GLY A 499 52.24 -2.17 10.15
C GLY A 499 52.30 -3.70 10.21
N ASN A 500 52.50 -4.29 11.39
CA ASN A 500 52.51 -5.74 11.58
C ASN A 500 51.16 -6.38 11.30
N LEU A 501 50.06 -5.75 11.70
CA LEU A 501 48.71 -6.22 11.35
C LEU A 501 48.55 -6.29 9.83
N PHE A 502 48.88 -5.21 9.12
CA PHE A 502 48.70 -5.16 7.66
C PHE A 502 49.61 -6.13 6.93
N ASN A 503 50.87 -6.25 7.36
CA ASN A 503 51.78 -7.27 6.86
C ASN A 503 51.21 -8.69 7.06
N THR A 504 50.54 -8.93 8.18
CA THR A 504 49.86 -10.20 8.47
C THR A 504 48.67 -10.42 7.54
N VAL A 505 47.81 -9.41 7.35
CA VAL A 505 46.65 -9.50 6.45
C VAL A 505 47.10 -9.76 5.01
N CYS A 506 48.12 -9.04 4.53
CA CYS A 506 48.72 -9.25 3.20
C CYS A 506 49.31 -10.65 3.04
N LYS A 507 49.98 -11.19 4.07
CA LYS A 507 50.57 -12.54 4.05
C LYS A 507 49.51 -13.64 4.08
N ASP A 508 48.49 -13.46 4.91
CA ASP A 508 47.38 -14.41 5.04
C ASP A 508 46.60 -14.49 3.73
N GLY A 509 46.36 -13.35 3.06
CA GLY A 509 45.65 -13.29 1.78
C GLY A 509 44.19 -13.76 1.86
N ILE A 510 43.63 -13.82 3.07
CA ILE A 510 42.28 -14.32 3.35
C ILE A 510 41.24 -13.22 3.19
N LEU A 511 41.53 -12.02 3.70
CA LEU A 511 40.72 -10.81 3.56
C LEU A 511 41.55 -9.74 2.88
N ASP A 512 40.86 -8.75 2.31
CA ASP A 512 41.55 -7.70 1.60
C ASP A 512 42.23 -6.72 2.55
N ALA A 513 43.54 -6.50 2.35
CA ALA A 513 44.32 -5.59 3.17
C ALA A 513 43.79 -4.14 3.13
N PHE A 514 43.26 -3.69 1.99
CA PHE A 514 42.72 -2.33 1.87
C PHE A 514 41.40 -2.18 2.63
N TYR A 515 40.52 -3.19 2.61
CA TYR A 515 39.28 -3.14 3.39
C TYR A 515 39.55 -3.21 4.88
N ILE A 516 40.45 -4.09 5.33
CA ILE A 516 40.84 -4.13 6.75
C ILE A 516 41.46 -2.80 7.16
N TRP A 517 42.29 -2.19 6.32
CA TRP A 517 42.87 -0.86 6.58
C TRP A 517 41.80 0.21 6.72
N THR A 518 40.82 0.22 5.82
CA THR A 518 39.71 1.18 5.83
C THR A 518 38.85 1.01 7.08
N ILE A 519 38.50 -0.22 7.45
CA ILE A 519 37.70 -0.52 8.65
C ILE A 519 38.45 -0.10 9.92
N LYS A 520 39.72 -0.47 10.05
CA LYS A 520 40.53 -0.11 11.21
C LYS A 520 40.75 1.39 11.32
N SER A 521 40.93 2.07 10.19
CA SER A 521 41.24 3.50 10.17
C SER A 521 40.02 4.39 10.33
N SER A 522 38.87 3.96 9.83
CA SER A 522 37.70 4.83 9.68
C SER A 522 36.47 4.35 10.43
N VAL A 523 36.41 3.09 10.88
CA VAL A 523 35.23 2.51 11.54
C VAL A 523 35.52 2.17 13.00
N THR A 524 36.56 1.37 13.28
CA THR A 524 36.79 0.87 14.65
C THR A 524 37.56 1.85 15.54
N ASN A 525 38.48 2.63 14.97
CA ASN A 525 39.37 3.52 15.71
C ASN A 525 39.19 4.99 15.33
N SER A 526 37.97 5.42 14.98
CA SER A 526 37.73 6.79 14.51
C SER A 526 38.04 7.88 15.55
N ASP A 527 38.05 7.52 16.84
CA ASP A 527 38.10 8.45 17.96
C ASP A 527 39.44 8.39 18.73
N GLU A 528 40.26 7.37 18.48
CA GLU A 528 41.60 7.29 19.04
C GLU A 528 42.59 8.08 18.17
N VAL A 529 43.30 9.03 18.78
CA VAL A 529 44.35 9.77 18.09
C VAL A 529 45.36 8.76 17.54
N MET A 530 45.44 8.69 16.22
CA MET A 530 46.18 7.72 15.38
C MET A 530 47.71 7.66 15.57
N TYR A 531 48.25 8.12 16.71
CA TYR A 531 49.68 8.05 17.05
C TYR A 531 50.30 6.65 16.88
N CYS A 532 49.51 5.58 17.05
CA CYS A 532 49.99 4.20 16.89
C CYS A 532 50.17 3.76 15.43
N ILE A 533 49.37 4.26 14.47
CA ILE A 533 49.60 3.98 13.03
C ILE A 533 50.83 4.77 12.53
N TYR A 534 51.11 5.92 13.13
CA TYR A 534 52.22 6.79 12.75
C TYR A 534 53.60 6.23 13.14
N GLN A 535 53.68 5.36 14.16
CA GLN A 535 54.95 5.08 14.81
C GLN A 535 55.83 3.96 14.25
N ASP A 536 55.40 2.98 13.41
CA ASP A 536 56.36 2.00 12.83
C ASP A 536 55.87 1.11 11.63
N ASP A 537 56.84 0.73 10.78
CA ASP A 537 57.00 -0.47 9.93
C ASP A 537 55.97 -0.85 8.83
N TYR A 538 55.31 0.11 8.18
CA TYR A 538 54.68 -0.20 6.89
C TYR A 538 55.75 -0.31 5.80
N ASP A 539 55.73 -1.40 5.03
CA ASP A 539 56.54 -1.45 3.82
C ASP A 539 56.02 -0.42 2.80
N MET A 540 56.95 0.21 2.08
CA MET A 540 56.63 1.27 1.12
C MET A 540 55.65 0.78 0.04
N ALA A 541 55.69 -0.50 -0.34
CA ALA A 541 54.81 -1.02 -1.38
C ALA A 541 53.35 -1.12 -0.88
N SER A 542 53.10 -1.50 0.37
CA SER A 542 51.77 -1.49 0.98
C SER A 542 51.21 -0.08 1.12
N GLN A 543 52.04 0.89 1.53
CA GLN A 543 51.62 2.31 1.60
C GLN A 543 51.18 2.84 0.23
N ILE A 544 51.95 2.54 -0.81
CA ILE A 544 51.62 2.91 -2.18
C ILE A 544 50.35 2.23 -2.65
N ALA A 545 50.16 0.94 -2.33
CA ALA A 545 48.94 0.21 -2.67
C ALA A 545 47.70 0.84 -2.04
N ILE A 546 47.77 1.23 -0.76
CA ILE A 546 46.69 1.93 -0.07
C ILE A 546 46.41 3.28 -0.75
N ILE A 547 47.44 4.08 -1.05
CA ILE A 547 47.26 5.39 -1.70
C ILE A 547 46.61 5.25 -3.08
N ASN A 548 47.04 4.28 -3.88
CA ASN A 548 46.45 4.02 -5.18
C ASN A 548 44.95 3.75 -5.06
N GLU A 549 44.53 2.95 -4.07
CA GLU A 549 43.10 2.69 -3.86
C GLU A 549 42.37 3.90 -3.28
N VAL A 550 42.88 4.55 -2.22
CA VAL A 550 42.27 5.77 -1.64
C VAL A 550 42.04 6.85 -2.70
N SER A 551 42.93 6.97 -3.69
CA SER A 551 42.81 7.96 -4.77
C SER A 551 41.52 7.81 -5.60
N LYS A 552 40.88 6.64 -5.56
CA LYS A 552 39.66 6.30 -6.30
C LYS A 552 38.38 6.53 -5.49
N HIS A 553 38.50 6.89 -4.19
CA HIS A 553 37.39 6.91 -3.24
C HIS A 553 37.25 8.29 -2.57
N ASP A 554 36.29 9.09 -3.06
CA ASP A 554 36.04 10.45 -2.54
C ASP A 554 35.57 10.42 -1.07
N GLU A 555 34.71 9.47 -0.73
CA GLU A 555 34.12 9.27 0.59
C GLU A 555 35.15 8.94 1.68
N LEU A 556 36.29 8.36 1.30
CA LEU A 556 37.39 8.08 2.21
C LEU A 556 38.21 9.35 2.51
N LEU A 557 38.28 10.30 1.57
CA LEU A 557 39.00 11.57 1.75
C LEU A 557 38.25 12.56 2.65
N GLU A 558 36.93 12.37 2.79
CA GLU A 558 36.11 13.09 3.78
C GLU A 558 36.38 12.61 5.21
N CYS A 559 36.88 11.37 5.40
CA CYS A 559 37.19 10.84 6.72
C CYS A 559 38.40 11.54 7.35
N GLN A 560 38.19 12.16 8.51
CA GLN A 560 39.23 12.91 9.23
C GLN A 560 40.46 12.06 9.56
N THR A 561 40.28 10.82 10.02
CA THR A 561 41.38 9.91 10.35
C THR A 561 42.23 9.52 9.14
N ILE A 562 41.59 9.26 7.99
CA ILE A 562 42.30 9.00 6.72
C ILE A 562 43.04 10.27 6.27
N ALA A 563 42.42 11.43 6.38
CA ALA A 563 43.05 12.69 6.02
C ALA A 563 44.30 12.99 6.85
N GLU A 564 44.25 12.78 8.16
CA GLU A 564 45.41 12.90 9.04
C GLU A 564 46.51 11.90 8.66
N TRP A 565 46.12 10.67 8.32
CA TRP A 565 47.06 9.66 7.82
C TRP A 565 47.77 10.10 6.56
N LEU A 566 47.01 10.58 5.57
CA LEU A 566 47.56 11.09 4.32
C LEU A 566 48.51 12.28 4.56
N GLN A 567 48.17 13.20 5.47
CA GLN A 567 49.05 14.34 5.79
C GLN A 567 50.36 13.86 6.41
N TYR A 568 50.31 12.93 7.36
CA TYR A 568 51.53 12.33 7.92
C TYR A 568 52.40 11.70 6.83
N MET A 569 51.80 10.90 5.95
CA MET A 569 52.48 10.23 4.85
C MET A 569 53.15 11.22 3.89
N LYS A 570 52.46 12.30 3.51
CA LYS A 570 53.01 13.37 2.69
C LYS A 570 54.31 13.92 3.28
N TYR A 571 54.29 14.31 4.55
CA TYR A 571 55.44 15.00 5.16
C TYR A 571 56.56 14.08 5.63
N LYS A 572 56.25 12.88 6.13
CA LYS A 572 57.25 11.98 6.71
C LYS A 572 57.83 10.99 5.72
N THR A 573 57.01 10.50 4.79
CA THR A 573 57.42 9.42 3.88
C THR A 573 57.78 9.95 2.51
N PHE A 574 56.90 10.74 1.89
CA PHE A 574 57.04 11.14 0.47
C PHE A 574 57.85 12.42 0.25
N ALA A 575 57.79 13.39 1.18
CA ALA A 575 58.55 14.63 1.06
C ALA A 575 60.08 14.42 0.99
N GLY A 576 60.60 13.35 1.61
CA GLY A 576 62.01 12.98 1.61
C GLY A 576 62.45 12.07 0.45
N GLN A 577 61.54 11.64 -0.42
CA GLN A 577 61.88 10.74 -1.52
C GLN A 577 62.73 11.44 -2.58
N THR A 578 63.76 10.75 -3.07
CA THR A 578 64.65 11.24 -4.13
C THR A 578 64.33 10.63 -5.50
N SER A 579 63.49 9.60 -5.54
CA SER A 579 63.04 8.92 -6.76
C SER A 579 61.53 8.69 -6.75
N PHE A 580 60.96 8.51 -7.94
CA PHE A 580 59.54 8.23 -8.09
C PHE A 580 59.24 6.77 -7.71
N PRO A 581 58.21 6.50 -6.87
CA PRO A 581 57.92 5.14 -6.45
C PRO A 581 57.38 4.27 -7.59
N GLU A 582 58.00 3.10 -7.81
CA GLU A 582 57.78 2.26 -8.99
C GLU A 582 56.33 1.78 -9.18
N LYS A 583 55.62 1.49 -8.08
CA LYS A 583 54.24 0.97 -8.09
C LYS A 583 53.16 2.05 -7.93
N LEU A 584 53.54 3.32 -7.83
CA LEU A 584 52.58 4.40 -7.66
C LEU A 584 51.84 4.63 -8.98
N GLU A 585 50.51 4.60 -8.92
CA GLU A 585 49.68 4.86 -10.09
C GLU A 585 49.83 6.33 -10.52
N ILE A 586 50.03 6.56 -11.81
CA ILE A 586 50.16 7.91 -12.36
C ILE A 586 48.76 8.49 -12.55
N SER A 587 48.19 8.99 -11.46
CA SER A 587 46.94 9.76 -11.42
C SER A 587 47.19 11.13 -10.76
N LEU A 588 46.40 12.15 -11.12
CA LEU A 588 46.54 13.47 -10.48
C LEU A 588 46.33 13.36 -8.96
N ARG A 589 45.33 12.58 -8.54
CA ARG A 589 45.02 12.34 -7.13
C ARG A 589 46.16 11.63 -6.42
N CYS A 590 46.77 10.58 -6.98
CA CYS A 590 47.96 9.95 -6.37
C CYS A 590 49.11 10.94 -6.14
N LEU A 591 49.37 11.84 -7.11
CA LEU A 591 50.41 12.87 -6.96
C LEU A 591 50.05 13.92 -5.89
N LEU A 592 48.77 14.29 -5.79
CA LEU A 592 48.26 15.19 -4.76
C LEU A 592 48.28 14.56 -3.36
N LEU A 593 47.89 13.29 -3.25
CA LEU A 593 47.85 12.52 -2.00
C LEU A 593 49.24 12.17 -1.48
N THR A 594 50.23 11.95 -2.35
CA THR A 594 51.63 11.77 -1.95
C THR A 594 52.36 13.08 -1.68
N GLY A 595 51.96 14.17 -2.33
CA GLY A 595 52.61 15.48 -2.17
C GLY A 595 54.09 15.48 -2.56
N MET A 596 54.49 14.61 -3.50
CA MET A 596 55.88 14.47 -3.92
C MET A 596 56.50 15.78 -4.43
N HIS A 597 57.80 15.93 -4.20
CA HIS A 597 58.53 17.10 -4.68
C HIS A 597 58.51 17.17 -6.21
N VAL A 598 58.14 18.32 -6.77
CA VAL A 598 57.94 18.51 -8.22
C VAL A 598 59.18 18.15 -9.06
N LEU A 599 60.39 18.34 -8.54
CA LEU A 599 61.62 17.95 -9.24
C LEU A 599 61.78 16.43 -9.40
N VAL A 600 61.29 15.63 -8.45
CA VAL A 600 61.30 14.16 -8.55
C VAL A 600 60.34 13.71 -9.66
N VAL A 601 59.17 14.34 -9.71
CA VAL A 601 58.17 14.08 -10.76
C VAL A 601 58.70 14.46 -12.14
N ILE A 602 59.38 15.61 -12.27
CA ILE A 602 60.01 16.03 -13.53
C ILE A 602 61.11 15.06 -13.98
N ALA A 603 61.96 14.60 -13.04
CA ALA A 603 63.02 13.65 -13.35
C ALA A 603 62.45 12.32 -13.89
N PHE A 604 61.43 11.79 -13.23
CA PHE A 604 60.76 10.56 -13.65
C PHE A 604 60.00 10.71 -14.98
N MET A 605 59.30 11.82 -15.18
CA MET A 605 58.62 12.14 -16.43
C MET A 605 59.60 12.14 -17.62
N ARG A 606 60.80 12.69 -17.44
CA ARG A 606 61.87 12.68 -18.45
C ARG A 606 62.40 11.27 -18.71
N GLU A 607 62.58 10.47 -17.65
CA GLU A 607 63.03 9.08 -17.76
C GLU A 607 62.01 8.20 -18.52
N LYS A 608 60.71 8.37 -18.25
CA LYS A 608 59.63 7.59 -18.87
C LYS A 608 59.12 8.16 -20.19
N SER A 609 59.93 8.97 -20.89
CA SER A 609 59.60 9.51 -22.22
C SER A 609 58.22 10.18 -22.30
N TYR A 610 57.86 10.95 -21.27
CA TYR A 610 56.61 11.75 -21.23
C TYR A 610 55.31 10.93 -21.22
N LEU A 611 55.34 9.69 -20.71
CA LEU A 611 54.13 8.91 -20.41
C LEU A 611 53.18 9.72 -19.49
N ARG A 612 51.88 9.80 -19.81
CA ARG A 612 50.86 10.57 -19.04
C ARG A 612 51.25 12.05 -18.83
N ALA A 613 51.84 12.68 -19.85
CA ALA A 613 52.23 14.09 -19.83
C ALA A 613 51.08 15.04 -19.49
N ASP A 614 49.84 14.68 -19.81
CA ASP A 614 48.64 15.43 -19.43
C ASP A 614 48.57 15.59 -17.90
N ILE A 615 48.75 14.51 -17.13
CA ILE A 615 48.69 14.53 -15.66
C ILE A 615 49.87 15.26 -15.05
N PHE A 616 51.07 14.98 -15.54
CA PHE A 616 52.27 15.65 -15.05
C PHE A 616 52.22 17.15 -15.30
N GLY A 617 51.68 17.59 -16.45
CA GLY A 617 51.48 19.01 -16.74
C GLY A 617 50.53 19.68 -15.76
N ILE A 618 49.43 19.02 -15.35
CA ILE A 618 48.54 19.56 -14.31
C ILE A 618 49.29 19.68 -12.99
N TYR A 619 49.98 18.63 -12.56
CA TYR A 619 50.68 18.61 -11.27
C TYR A 619 51.82 19.64 -11.21
N ILE A 620 52.60 19.77 -12.28
CA ILE A 620 53.66 20.78 -12.41
C ILE A 620 53.07 22.19 -12.34
N LEU A 621 51.92 22.43 -12.98
CA LEU A 621 51.24 23.72 -12.88
C LEU A 621 50.81 24.00 -11.44
N ILE A 622 50.24 23.03 -10.73
CA ILE A 622 49.87 23.16 -9.31
C ILE A 622 51.09 23.54 -8.48
N LYS A 623 52.24 22.90 -8.71
CA LYS A 623 53.49 23.11 -7.97
C LYS A 623 54.42 24.16 -8.59
N ILE A 624 53.92 25.02 -9.49
CA ILE A 624 54.77 25.94 -10.27
C ILE A 624 55.59 26.90 -9.39
N ASN A 625 55.03 27.27 -8.24
CA ASN A 625 55.66 28.13 -7.24
C ASN A 625 56.86 27.48 -6.54
N GLU A 626 56.99 26.15 -6.54
CA GLU A 626 58.12 25.41 -5.98
C GLU A 626 59.31 25.34 -6.96
N LEU A 627 59.09 25.69 -8.24
CA LEU A 627 60.12 25.66 -9.27
C LEU A 627 60.87 26.99 -9.37
N SER A 628 62.19 26.92 -9.62
CA SER A 628 62.98 28.10 -9.95
C SER A 628 62.61 28.67 -11.33
N HIS A 629 62.80 29.98 -11.52
CA HIS A 629 62.53 30.65 -12.81
C HIS A 629 63.30 30.02 -13.99
N LYS A 630 64.48 29.43 -13.74
CA LYS A 630 65.25 28.71 -14.76
C LYS A 630 64.53 27.43 -15.23
N VAL A 631 63.95 26.66 -14.30
CA VAL A 631 63.25 25.40 -14.61
C VAL A 631 61.90 25.68 -15.25
N GLN A 632 61.16 26.68 -14.74
CA GLN A 632 59.87 27.12 -15.30
C GLN A 632 59.96 27.53 -16.79
N ASN A 633 61.13 27.99 -17.23
CA ASN A 633 61.36 28.46 -18.60
C ASN A 633 61.96 27.42 -19.55
N GLN A 634 62.15 26.18 -19.13
CA GLN A 634 62.60 25.11 -20.02
C GLN A 634 61.47 24.74 -21.00
N ASP A 635 61.83 24.56 -22.28
CA ASP A 635 60.86 24.31 -23.36
C ASP A 635 60.06 23.02 -23.14
N ASP A 636 60.66 22.00 -22.55
CA ASP A 636 59.99 20.74 -22.22
C ASP A 636 58.91 20.93 -21.14
N ILE A 637 59.21 21.69 -20.09
CA ILE A 637 58.26 22.01 -19.01
C ILE A 637 57.09 22.85 -19.54
N LYS A 638 57.39 23.93 -20.27
CA LYS A 638 56.37 24.77 -20.92
C LYS A 638 55.49 23.95 -21.84
N GLY A 639 56.11 23.12 -22.69
CA GLY A 639 55.40 22.28 -23.65
C GLY A 639 54.42 21.33 -22.98
N ILE A 640 54.80 20.69 -21.88
CA ILE A 640 53.95 19.72 -21.17
C ILE A 640 52.78 20.39 -20.46
N VAL A 641 53.03 21.47 -19.72
CA VAL A 641 51.95 22.23 -19.07
C VAL A 641 50.96 22.76 -20.12
N ARG A 642 51.47 23.30 -21.24
CA ARG A 642 50.66 23.78 -22.36
C ARG A 642 49.82 22.67 -22.97
N ASN A 643 50.43 21.52 -23.26
CA ASN A 643 49.74 20.39 -23.88
C ASN A 643 48.68 19.79 -22.94
N ALA A 644 48.96 19.74 -21.63
CA ALA A 644 47.99 19.30 -20.62
C ALA A 644 46.75 20.22 -20.58
N PHE A 645 46.95 21.54 -20.64
CA PHE A 645 45.86 22.50 -20.74
C PHE A 645 45.06 22.34 -22.05
N ILE A 646 45.74 22.30 -23.20
CA ILE A 646 45.08 22.15 -24.52
C ILE A 646 44.24 20.87 -24.56
N ALA A 647 44.77 19.77 -24.01
CA ALA A 647 44.09 18.48 -23.99
C ALA A 647 42.74 18.51 -23.24
N ARG A 648 42.54 19.45 -22.31
CA ARG A 648 41.29 19.58 -21.55
C ARG A 648 40.22 20.40 -22.25
N ASN A 649 40.57 21.18 -23.27
CA ASN A 649 39.64 21.98 -24.06
C ASN A 649 38.71 22.86 -23.20
N MET A 650 39.30 23.56 -22.22
CA MET A 650 38.61 24.48 -21.31
C MET A 650 39.26 25.86 -21.42
N ASN A 651 38.55 26.92 -21.04
CA ASN A 651 39.21 28.22 -20.85
C ASN A 651 40.08 28.22 -19.58
N VAL A 652 40.93 29.25 -19.42
CA VAL A 652 41.90 29.32 -18.31
C VAL A 652 41.18 29.28 -16.95
N ASP A 653 40.10 30.04 -16.77
CA ASP A 653 39.39 30.09 -15.49
C ASP A 653 38.70 28.75 -15.17
N GLU A 654 38.00 28.16 -16.14
CA GLU A 654 37.36 26.84 -16.01
C GLU A 654 38.37 25.73 -15.65
N TYR A 655 39.54 25.76 -16.29
CA TYR A 655 40.59 24.78 -16.04
C TYR A 655 41.17 24.92 -14.63
N ILE A 656 41.40 26.15 -14.18
CA ILE A 656 41.89 26.41 -12.82
C ILE A 656 40.83 26.03 -11.78
N ASP A 657 39.54 26.31 -12.02
CA ASP A 657 38.46 25.93 -11.12
C ASP A 657 38.26 24.40 -11.07
N MET A 658 38.51 23.68 -12.17
CA MET A 658 38.56 22.21 -12.17
C MET A 658 39.71 21.70 -11.29
N ILE A 659 40.92 22.27 -11.43
CA ILE A 659 42.07 21.89 -10.62
C ILE A 659 41.81 22.18 -9.14
N GLU A 660 41.26 23.36 -8.82
CA GLU A 660 40.93 23.76 -7.45
C GLU A 660 39.97 22.76 -6.78
N ARG A 661 38.95 22.29 -7.51
CA ARG A 661 38.02 21.25 -7.01
C ARG A 661 38.74 19.93 -6.71
N GLU A 662 39.57 19.42 -7.61
CA GLU A 662 40.34 18.19 -7.37
C GLU A 662 41.32 18.34 -6.20
N CYS A 663 41.98 19.49 -6.09
CA CYS A 663 42.85 19.83 -4.97
C CYS A 663 42.09 19.88 -3.64
N SER A 664 40.87 20.42 -3.64
CA SER A 664 39.99 20.47 -2.46
C SER A 664 39.62 19.05 -2.00
N ILE A 665 39.20 18.17 -2.91
CA ILE A 665 38.91 16.74 -2.62
C ILE A 665 40.13 16.07 -1.97
N CYS A 666 41.32 16.29 -2.52
CA CYS A 666 42.58 15.73 -2.00
C CYS A 666 43.18 16.50 -0.79
N ARG A 667 42.42 17.41 -0.18
CA ARG A 667 42.85 18.29 0.94
C ARG A 667 44.22 18.93 0.71
N SER A 668 44.43 19.41 -0.51
CA SER A 668 45.66 20.06 -0.99
C SER A 668 45.31 21.45 -1.52
N GLU A 669 44.70 22.27 -0.64
CA GLU A 669 44.10 23.56 -1.01
C GLU A 669 45.08 24.49 -1.73
N ILE A 670 44.60 25.10 -2.81
CA ILE A 670 45.32 26.11 -3.58
C ILE A 670 44.86 27.47 -3.08
N ASN A 671 45.77 28.29 -2.57
CA ASN A 671 45.42 29.65 -2.14
C ASN A 671 45.32 30.61 -3.34
N TYR A 672 44.73 31.79 -3.09
CA TYR A 672 44.52 32.83 -4.12
C TYR A 672 45.82 33.21 -4.87
N VAL A 673 46.95 33.35 -4.15
CA VAL A 673 48.23 33.73 -4.76
C VAL A 673 48.73 32.65 -5.71
N GLN A 674 48.59 31.38 -5.34
CA GLN A 674 48.97 30.25 -6.18
C GLN A 674 48.07 30.16 -7.42
N LYS A 675 46.76 30.41 -7.26
CA LYS A 675 45.79 30.48 -8.36
C LYS A 675 46.19 31.52 -9.41
N GLU A 676 46.50 32.75 -8.98
CA GLU A 676 46.93 33.82 -9.89
C GLU A 676 48.27 33.51 -10.57
N LYS A 677 49.22 32.89 -9.88
CA LYS A 677 50.49 32.45 -10.49
C LYS A 677 50.28 31.37 -11.56
N MET A 678 49.34 30.44 -11.34
CA MET A 678 49.01 29.43 -12.35
C MET A 678 48.39 30.08 -13.60
N LYS A 679 47.47 31.04 -13.41
CA LYS A 679 46.88 31.82 -14.51
C LYS A 679 47.94 32.59 -15.29
N GLU A 680 48.80 33.33 -14.59
CA GLU A 680 49.88 34.10 -15.19
C GLU A 680 50.85 33.19 -15.98
N TYR A 681 51.19 32.02 -15.43
CA TYR A 681 52.06 31.06 -16.11
C TYR A 681 51.43 30.50 -17.39
N LEU A 682 50.14 30.16 -17.36
CA LEU A 682 49.42 29.73 -18.57
C LEU A 682 49.40 30.86 -19.61
N LEU A 683 49.01 32.07 -19.24
CA LEU A 683 48.94 33.23 -20.14
C LEU A 683 50.30 33.64 -20.75
N LYS A 684 51.42 33.32 -20.10
CA LYS A 684 52.77 33.55 -20.65
C LYS A 684 53.27 32.41 -21.54
N THR A 685 52.63 31.25 -21.47
CA THR A 685 53.02 30.03 -22.19
C THR A 685 52.17 29.82 -23.46
N PHE A 686 50.98 30.40 -23.49
CA PHE A 686 50.16 30.66 -24.68
C PHE A 686 50.47 32.03 -25.27
#